data_AF-A0A7X4DKE8-F1
#
_entry.id   AF-A0A7X4DKE8-F1
#
_cell.length_a   1.000
_cell.length_b   1.000
_cell.length_c   1.000
_cell.angle_alpha   90.00
_cell.angle_beta   90.00
_cell.angle_gamma   90.00
#
_symmetry.space_group_name_H-M   'P 1'
#
loop_
_entity.id
_entity.type
_entity.pdbx_description
1 polymer ?
#
loop_
_entity_poly.entity_id
_entity_poly.type
_entity_poly.pdbx_seq_one_letter_code
_entity_poly.pdbx_strand_id
1 'polypeptide(L)'
;MSLRDASRNPRLESLLRALMARVLEDSARILLTRGGSDDWVPQPLLLPRADIVELSGGLSFVDDMEEHLREHPRPGSILLLPPLVNWRSLPREFRRLHPCRALHEVALVRALDIVSVGTRIAAVLPIPLFGRETSRSLREELQSHLRLVMEHEHRWPGLHPSLRMHTAVFEKAPKGETPHPLLRFFRIPAEVAADDHTPVGDVDADLRRLLARKGGPTRWGFVLREGLPPGEPWVYDLYSPQSVALQEDLRELGNLRPLAELADFPRTIRLAARRGSLLDSENEEGIPLLEGRNIGPKGDILWEQTRYRIHKPDALLRPGDICLRAIWNPATQLVSAQIPRGAPPLAAGHNLIVLRKKAETTEEEWQLLVDYLRSPRAADLMVPRAMGSMHINRRVLGELPVPVPDEALRVALRRLTEAAAHFESWREETERQKRALFGFSASRKGRRHLLQAGKRARQRQRAGMSVEVLGFRVRTQYPYPLAHRWRAVEAGGKRLEDYHSVLDCAEATVCYVALLAIVGAGIQGLQIGKLAQIGRGLVERGKGIGLGDWIAVLREIGASRQFRDLNTFPFPEVPMVLSDEDANDAVQRLQDARNDQAHGRGPKGVAIPQAIDDRRGDLEVLLQSVEFLVEYPLRLIEETRRDSLSGLTRIEFRDLMGDHPLVPLALDEHRSSEIETGSVYFLDRAGRYHLARPWLSWRMCPECQRPATFHVERYDRKRDAVTLKSLEHGHTTADRSLGSVFRALGFLAE
;
A
#
# COMPACT_ATOMS: atom_id res chain seq x y z
N MET A 1 33.64 -10.58 38.13
CA MET A 1 32.83 -9.38 38.42
C MET A 1 31.40 -9.82 38.64
N SER A 2 30.89 -9.65 39.85
CA SER A 2 29.50 -9.98 40.21
C SER A 2 28.54 -9.12 39.38
N LEU A 3 27.57 -9.75 38.72
CA LEU A 3 26.45 -9.09 38.01
C LEU A 3 25.59 -8.18 38.91
N ARG A 4 25.86 -8.12 40.23
CA ARG A 4 25.13 -7.29 41.19
C ARG A 4 25.55 -5.80 41.20
N ASP A 5 26.74 -5.44 40.71
CA ASP A 5 27.27 -4.06 40.85
C ASP A 5 27.10 -3.17 39.61
N ALA A 6 26.69 -3.70 38.45
CA ALA A 6 26.62 -2.94 37.19
C ALA A 6 25.21 -2.43 36.80
N SER A 7 24.18 -2.60 37.64
CA SER A 7 22.78 -2.54 37.16
C SER A 7 21.83 -1.58 37.89
N ARG A 8 22.31 -0.62 38.69
CA ARG A 8 21.44 0.40 39.29
C ARG A 8 21.49 1.67 38.45
N ASN A 9 20.49 1.87 37.59
CA ASN A 9 20.26 3.15 36.93
C ASN A 9 19.28 3.97 37.78
N PRO A 10 19.75 4.95 38.58
CA PRO A 10 18.90 5.70 39.50
C PRO A 10 17.84 6.56 38.78
N ARG A 11 18.08 6.97 37.53
CA ARG A 11 17.09 7.72 36.73
C ARG A 11 15.92 6.84 36.34
N LEU A 12 16.20 5.61 35.89
CA LEU A 12 15.17 4.61 35.57
C LEU A 12 14.38 4.23 36.83
N GLU A 13 15.06 4.05 37.97
CA GLU A 13 14.42 3.77 39.25
C GLU A 13 13.46 4.89 39.67
N SER A 14 13.93 6.13 39.61
CA SER A 14 13.10 7.30 39.92
C SER A 14 11.91 7.42 38.97
N LEU A 15 12.08 7.13 37.68
CA LEU A 15 10.99 7.13 36.71
C LEU A 15 9.96 6.05 37.04
N LEU A 16 10.38 4.79 37.17
CA LEU A 16 9.46 3.67 37.42
C LEU A 16 8.65 3.89 38.69
N ARG A 17 9.29 4.40 39.75
CA ARG A 17 8.60 4.80 40.99
C ARG A 17 7.55 5.88 40.74
N ALA A 18 7.89 6.95 40.01
CA ALA A 18 6.96 8.03 39.69
C ALA A 18 5.76 7.53 38.85
N LEU A 19 6.01 6.66 37.86
CA LEU A 19 4.96 6.08 37.03
C LEU A 19 4.05 5.16 37.86
N MET A 20 4.61 4.30 38.72
CA MET A 20 3.82 3.43 39.59
C MET A 20 2.98 4.22 40.60
N ALA A 21 3.56 5.25 41.23
CA ALA A 21 2.84 6.16 42.13
C ALA A 21 1.65 6.82 41.43
N ARG A 22 1.80 7.16 40.14
CA ARG A 22 0.72 7.76 39.34
C ARG A 22 -0.44 6.81 39.08
N VAL A 23 -0.11 5.54 38.86
CA VAL A 23 -1.08 4.50 38.47
C VAL A 23 -1.81 3.92 39.68
N LEU A 24 -1.07 3.67 40.76
CA LEU A 24 -1.55 2.96 41.95
C LEU A 24 -1.75 3.83 43.19
N GLU A 25 -1.42 5.12 43.14
CA GLU A 25 -1.37 6.02 44.31
C GLU A 25 -0.20 5.65 45.25
N ASP A 26 0.35 6.63 45.98
CA ASP A 26 1.58 6.44 46.79
C ASP A 26 1.43 5.42 47.93
N SER A 27 0.20 5.16 48.38
CA SER A 27 -0.14 4.27 49.49
C SER A 27 -0.55 2.86 49.06
N ALA A 28 -0.19 2.44 47.84
CA ALA A 28 -0.54 1.11 47.36
C ALA A 28 0.10 0.00 48.22
N ARG A 29 -0.58 -1.14 48.35
CA ARG A 29 0.04 -2.34 48.96
C ARG A 29 0.87 -3.07 47.93
N ILE A 30 2.07 -3.51 48.29
CA ILE A 30 2.95 -4.28 47.41
C ILE A 30 3.01 -5.71 47.93
N LEU A 31 2.49 -6.65 47.14
CA LEU A 31 2.55 -8.08 47.43
C LEU A 31 3.68 -8.69 46.62
N LEU A 32 4.73 -9.15 47.29
CA LEU A 32 5.93 -9.67 46.64
C LEU A 32 6.41 -10.97 47.28
N THR A 33 7.16 -11.76 46.50
CA THR A 33 7.71 -13.05 46.96
C THR A 33 8.88 -12.85 47.92
N ARG A 34 8.86 -13.53 49.06
CA ARG A 34 9.90 -13.58 50.09
C ARG A 34 11.13 -14.32 49.56
N GLY A 35 12.29 -13.70 49.76
CA GLY A 35 13.57 -14.07 49.14
C GLY A 35 13.90 -15.56 49.19
N GLY A 36 13.94 -16.17 48.01
CA GLY A 36 14.56 -17.47 47.73
C GLY A 36 15.24 -17.41 46.36
N SER A 37 16.56 -17.65 46.33
CA SER A 37 17.56 -17.75 45.23
C SER A 37 17.48 -16.92 43.93
N ASP A 38 16.33 -16.37 43.55
CA ASP A 38 16.08 -15.52 42.37
C ASP A 38 15.55 -14.14 42.83
N ASP A 39 16.40 -13.34 43.48
CA ASP A 39 16.15 -11.95 43.89
C ASP A 39 15.99 -11.01 42.67
N TRP A 40 14.92 -11.17 41.88
CA TRP A 40 14.61 -10.26 40.76
C TRP A 40 13.67 -9.12 41.15
N VAL A 41 13.24 -9.03 42.43
CA VAL A 41 12.35 -7.97 42.91
C VAL A 41 12.96 -6.61 42.55
N PRO A 42 12.36 -5.85 41.63
CA PRO A 42 12.96 -4.61 41.19
C PRO A 42 12.71 -3.57 42.28
N GLN A 43 13.71 -3.30 43.12
CA GLN A 43 13.72 -2.18 44.07
C GLN A 43 13.16 -0.86 43.48
N PRO A 44 13.42 -0.52 42.19
CA PRO A 44 12.71 0.53 41.43
C PRO A 44 11.19 0.65 41.63
N LEU A 45 10.47 -0.46 41.82
CA LEU A 45 9.01 -0.47 41.91
C LEU A 45 8.48 -0.28 43.33
N LEU A 46 9.36 -0.26 44.33
CA LEU A 46 8.97 -0.04 45.72
C LEU A 46 8.61 1.44 45.91
N LEU A 47 7.32 1.69 46.18
CA LEU A 47 6.81 3.03 46.47
C LEU A 47 7.19 3.44 47.90
N PRO A 48 7.58 4.70 48.15
CA PRO A 48 8.11 5.12 49.45
C PRO A 48 7.11 5.00 50.62
N ARG A 49 5.80 5.01 50.32
CA ARG A 49 4.71 4.93 51.31
C ARG A 49 3.89 3.64 51.16
N ALA A 50 4.37 2.68 50.38
CA ALA A 50 3.69 1.42 50.23
C ALA A 50 3.83 0.54 51.48
N ASP A 51 2.76 -0.17 51.80
CA ASP A 51 2.79 -1.29 52.72
C ASP A 51 3.31 -2.53 51.97
N ILE A 52 4.49 -3.01 52.36
CA ILE A 52 5.18 -4.13 51.68
C ILE A 52 4.86 -5.41 52.45
N VAL A 53 4.25 -6.36 51.75
CA VAL A 53 3.89 -7.67 52.28
C VAL A 53 4.72 -8.73 51.56
N GLU A 54 5.61 -9.37 52.30
CA GLU A 54 6.42 -10.48 51.81
C GLU A 54 5.67 -11.80 52.01
N LEU A 55 5.33 -12.46 50.91
CA LEU A 55 4.59 -13.73 50.86
C LEU A 55 5.54 -14.89 50.54
N SER A 56 5.22 -16.12 50.94
CA SER A 56 6.08 -17.27 50.64
C SER A 56 6.28 -17.47 49.14
N GLY A 57 7.45 -17.94 48.71
CA GLY A 57 7.72 -18.23 47.30
C GLY A 57 7.10 -19.55 46.81
N GLY A 58 7.19 -19.80 45.50
CA GLY A 58 6.67 -21.03 44.91
C GLY A 58 5.14 -21.13 45.00
N LEU A 59 4.61 -22.34 45.16
CA LEU A 59 3.15 -22.57 45.13
C LEU A 59 2.39 -21.92 46.27
N SER A 60 2.98 -21.85 47.47
CA SER A 60 2.36 -21.23 48.66
C SER A 60 2.13 -19.74 48.50
N PHE A 61 2.78 -19.09 47.53
CA PHE A 61 2.55 -17.68 47.22
C PHE A 61 1.07 -17.37 47.00
N VAL A 62 0.36 -18.25 46.28
CA VAL A 62 -1.06 -18.02 45.96
C VAL A 62 -1.89 -18.10 47.23
N ASP A 63 -1.68 -19.10 48.07
CA ASP A 63 -2.45 -19.29 49.30
C ASP A 63 -2.23 -18.13 50.28
N ASP A 64 -0.97 -17.74 50.52
CA ASP A 64 -0.61 -16.61 51.38
C ASP A 64 -1.21 -15.28 50.86
N MET A 65 -1.18 -15.08 49.53
CA MET A 65 -1.77 -13.91 48.88
C MET A 65 -3.29 -13.89 49.08
N GLU A 66 -3.96 -15.02 48.88
CA GLU A 66 -5.41 -15.11 49.04
C GLU A 66 -5.83 -14.86 50.50
N GLU A 67 -5.11 -15.44 51.47
CA GLU A 67 -5.33 -15.20 52.89
C GLU A 67 -5.20 -13.70 53.23
N HIS A 68 -4.09 -13.08 52.83
CA HIS A 68 -3.85 -11.67 53.07
C HIS A 68 -4.93 -10.76 52.44
N LEU A 69 -5.33 -11.04 51.19
CA LEU A 69 -6.35 -10.25 50.49
C LEU A 69 -7.76 -10.43 51.09
N ARG A 70 -8.08 -11.59 51.68
CA ARG A 70 -9.35 -11.80 52.39
C ARG A 70 -9.42 -11.01 53.69
N GLU A 71 -8.31 -10.89 54.40
CA GLU A 71 -8.21 -10.03 55.59
C GLU A 71 -8.32 -8.54 55.23
N HIS A 72 -7.96 -8.19 53.98
CA HIS A 72 -7.91 -6.80 53.50
C HIS A 72 -8.61 -6.60 52.14
N PRO A 73 -9.94 -6.79 52.06
CA PRO A 73 -10.67 -6.85 50.79
C PRO A 73 -10.80 -5.49 50.07
N ARG A 74 -10.47 -4.37 50.75
CA ARG A 74 -10.52 -3.00 50.20
C ARG A 74 -9.15 -2.29 50.30
N PRO A 75 -8.10 -2.79 49.62
CA PRO A 75 -6.76 -2.22 49.74
C PRO A 75 -6.57 -0.92 48.93
N GLY A 76 -7.56 -0.48 48.16
CA GLY A 76 -7.47 0.67 47.25
C GLY A 76 -6.70 0.30 45.98
N SER A 77 -5.40 0.05 46.12
CA SER A 77 -4.50 -0.31 45.01
C SER A 77 -3.47 -1.35 45.44
N ILE A 78 -3.15 -2.28 44.55
CA ILE A 78 -2.18 -3.36 44.76
C ILE A 78 -1.15 -3.35 43.63
N LEU A 79 0.13 -3.46 43.98
CA LEU A 79 1.18 -3.90 43.07
C LEU A 79 1.48 -5.38 43.33
N LEU A 80 1.20 -6.23 42.34
CA LEU A 80 1.40 -7.68 42.43
C LEU A 80 2.70 -8.08 41.70
N LEU A 81 3.64 -8.67 42.43
CA LEU A 81 4.92 -9.18 41.92
C LEU A 81 5.03 -10.69 42.21
N PRO A 82 4.31 -11.53 41.43
CA PRO A 82 4.24 -12.96 41.68
C PRO A 82 5.48 -13.71 41.17
N PRO A 83 5.78 -14.92 41.66
CA PRO A 83 6.88 -15.74 41.13
C PRO A 83 6.67 -16.08 39.65
N LEU A 84 7.71 -15.91 38.83
CA LEU A 84 7.67 -16.18 37.38
C LEU A 84 7.88 -17.67 37.04
N VAL A 85 7.03 -18.54 37.58
CA VAL A 85 7.13 -20.00 37.38
C VAL A 85 6.27 -20.43 36.18
N ASN A 86 6.94 -20.97 35.14
CA ASN A 86 6.28 -21.49 33.94
C ASN A 86 5.38 -22.70 34.27
N TRP A 87 4.22 -22.80 33.61
CA TRP A 87 3.31 -23.95 33.72
C TRP A 87 4.02 -25.31 33.68
N ARG A 88 4.98 -25.50 32.76
CA ARG A 88 5.70 -26.78 32.61
C ARG A 88 6.52 -27.19 33.84
N SER A 89 6.94 -26.22 34.65
CA SER A 89 7.71 -26.42 35.86
C SER A 89 6.82 -26.66 37.09
N LEU A 90 5.49 -26.51 36.96
CA LEU A 90 4.56 -26.71 38.07
C LEU A 90 4.27 -28.21 38.30
N PRO A 91 4.02 -28.62 39.57
CA PRO A 91 3.58 -29.97 39.90
C PRO A 91 2.36 -30.42 39.08
N ARG A 92 2.28 -31.72 38.80
CA ARG A 92 1.22 -32.28 37.94
C ARG A 92 -0.18 -32.00 38.49
N GLU A 93 -0.36 -32.02 39.81
CA GLU A 93 -1.63 -31.74 40.47
C GLU A 93 -2.08 -30.30 40.24
N PHE A 94 -1.18 -29.33 40.45
CA PHE A 94 -1.45 -27.92 40.17
C PHE A 94 -1.80 -27.70 38.69
N ARG A 95 -1.08 -28.35 37.77
CA ARG A 95 -1.36 -28.27 36.33
C ARG A 95 -2.71 -28.86 35.93
N ARG A 96 -3.25 -29.82 36.69
CA ARG A 96 -4.59 -30.37 36.45
C ARG A 96 -5.68 -29.37 36.85
N LEU A 97 -5.48 -28.66 37.96
CA LEU A 97 -6.40 -27.63 38.44
C LEU A 97 -6.34 -26.36 37.58
N HIS A 98 -5.15 -26.02 37.08
CA HIS A 98 -4.90 -24.83 36.27
C HIS A 98 -4.24 -25.20 34.93
N PRO A 99 -5.01 -25.77 33.99
CA PRO A 99 -4.47 -26.20 32.70
C PRO A 99 -3.92 -25.01 31.92
N CYS A 100 -2.70 -25.16 31.40
CA CYS A 100 -1.99 -24.17 30.61
C CYS A 100 -1.70 -22.81 31.29
N ARG A 101 -1.89 -22.67 32.61
CA ARG A 101 -1.62 -21.41 33.32
C ARG A 101 -0.30 -21.45 34.10
N ALA A 102 0.50 -20.41 33.94
CA ALA A 102 1.68 -20.19 34.78
C ALA A 102 1.27 -19.67 36.17
N LEU A 103 2.16 -19.76 37.17
CA LEU A 103 1.82 -19.41 38.54
C LEU A 103 1.41 -17.93 38.70
N HIS A 104 2.13 -17.03 38.02
CA HIS A 104 1.81 -15.60 37.99
C HIS A 104 0.44 -15.29 37.36
N GLU A 105 0.02 -16.12 36.40
CA GLU A 105 -1.31 -16.00 35.78
C GLU A 105 -2.40 -16.41 36.76
N VAL A 106 -2.19 -17.51 37.50
CA VAL A 106 -3.12 -17.95 38.55
C VAL A 106 -3.21 -16.93 39.67
N ALA A 107 -2.09 -16.41 40.16
CA ALA A 107 -2.05 -15.39 41.20
C ALA A 107 -2.85 -14.13 40.82
N LEU A 108 -2.68 -13.64 39.59
CA LEU A 108 -3.41 -12.46 39.11
C LEU A 108 -4.93 -12.68 39.06
N VAL A 109 -5.38 -13.82 38.53
CA VAL A 109 -6.82 -14.14 38.49
C VAL A 109 -7.39 -14.23 39.91
N ARG A 110 -6.72 -14.95 40.80
CA ARG A 110 -7.15 -15.11 42.20
C ARG A 110 -7.19 -13.79 42.95
N ALA A 111 -6.20 -12.93 42.75
CA ALA A 111 -6.20 -11.59 43.35
C ALA A 111 -7.43 -10.79 42.90
N LEU A 112 -7.75 -10.80 41.60
CA LEU A 112 -8.93 -10.14 41.07
C LEU A 112 -10.24 -10.75 41.56
N ASP A 113 -10.29 -12.05 41.83
CA ASP A 113 -11.49 -12.72 42.37
C ASP A 113 -11.82 -12.28 43.81
N ILE A 114 -10.80 -11.95 44.61
CA ILE A 114 -10.95 -11.67 46.04
C ILE A 114 -11.20 -10.19 46.33
N VAL A 115 -10.53 -9.29 45.58
CA VAL A 115 -10.61 -7.85 45.87
C VAL A 115 -11.99 -7.26 45.57
N SER A 116 -12.31 -6.19 46.29
CA SER A 116 -13.53 -5.42 46.06
C SER A 116 -13.56 -4.70 44.70
N VAL A 117 -14.75 -4.50 44.15
CA VAL A 117 -15.00 -3.66 42.96
C VAL A 117 -14.36 -2.28 43.11
N GLY A 118 -13.73 -1.79 42.05
CA GLY A 118 -12.98 -0.53 42.02
C GLY A 118 -11.54 -0.64 42.51
N THR A 119 -11.13 -1.77 43.08
CA THR A 119 -9.72 -1.99 43.46
C THR A 119 -8.85 -2.08 42.22
N ARG A 120 -7.73 -1.34 42.20
CA ARG A 120 -6.73 -1.42 41.12
C ARG A 120 -5.63 -2.41 41.44
N ILE A 121 -5.25 -3.22 40.46
CA ILE A 121 -4.12 -4.15 40.55
C ILE A 121 -3.19 -3.87 39.38
N ALA A 122 -1.95 -3.43 39.64
CA ALA A 122 -0.91 -3.47 38.62
C ALA A 122 -0.08 -4.74 38.82
N ALA A 123 0.19 -5.45 37.73
CA ALA A 123 1.03 -6.63 37.72
C ALA A 123 2.16 -6.46 36.70
N VAL A 124 3.39 -6.78 37.11
CA VAL A 124 4.55 -6.81 36.21
C VAL A 124 4.73 -8.23 35.71
N LEU A 125 4.48 -8.42 34.42
CA LEU A 125 4.29 -9.73 33.81
C LEU A 125 5.18 -9.88 32.57
N PRO A 126 5.61 -11.09 32.23
CA PRO A 126 6.45 -11.32 31.06
C PRO A 126 5.65 -11.11 29.76
N ILE A 127 6.30 -10.56 28.72
CA ILE A 127 5.68 -10.27 27.41
C ILE A 127 4.80 -11.41 26.87
N PRO A 128 5.18 -12.71 26.92
CA PRO A 128 4.38 -13.79 26.39
C PRO A 128 2.89 -13.77 26.76
N LEU A 129 2.53 -13.31 27.95
CA LEU A 129 1.14 -13.17 28.41
C LEU A 129 0.33 -12.20 27.53
N PHE A 130 0.97 -11.15 27.05
CA PHE A 130 0.36 -10.04 26.33
C PHE A 130 0.05 -10.39 24.87
N GLY A 131 0.55 -11.48 24.30
CA GLY A 131 0.24 -11.76 22.90
C GLY A 131 0.37 -13.19 22.44
N ARG A 132 0.87 -14.13 23.26
CA ARG A 132 0.84 -15.53 22.87
C ARG A 132 -0.55 -16.11 22.95
N GLU A 133 -0.84 -17.01 22.03
CA GLU A 133 -2.13 -17.71 22.00
C GLU A 133 -2.37 -18.56 23.24
N THR A 134 -1.33 -19.13 23.84
CA THR A 134 -1.46 -19.93 25.07
C THR A 134 -2.09 -19.15 26.23
N SER A 135 -1.99 -17.81 26.21
CA SER A 135 -2.58 -16.92 27.20
C SER A 135 -3.86 -16.22 26.70
N ARG A 136 -4.42 -16.64 25.55
CA ARG A 136 -5.65 -16.04 24.99
C ARG A 136 -6.83 -16.15 25.94
N SER A 137 -7.10 -17.35 26.47
CA SER A 137 -8.22 -17.57 27.40
C SER A 137 -8.09 -16.73 28.67
N LEU A 138 -6.85 -16.48 29.11
CA LEU A 138 -6.58 -15.59 30.23
C LEU A 138 -6.89 -14.14 29.87
N ARG A 139 -6.49 -13.68 28.67
CA ARG A 139 -6.84 -12.33 28.20
C ARG A 139 -8.34 -12.15 28.03
N GLU A 140 -9.06 -13.17 27.54
CA GLU A 140 -10.54 -13.17 27.47
C GLU A 140 -11.16 -12.97 28.86
N GLU A 141 -10.66 -13.71 29.86
CA GLU A 141 -11.13 -13.61 31.25
C GLU A 141 -10.83 -12.24 31.89
N LEU A 142 -9.66 -11.68 31.61
CA LEU A 142 -9.15 -10.46 32.27
C LEU A 142 -9.50 -9.15 31.56
N GLN A 143 -9.96 -9.20 30.31
CA GLN A 143 -10.11 -8.00 29.48
C GLN A 143 -11.07 -6.96 30.07
N SER A 144 -12.18 -7.38 30.68
CA SER A 144 -13.15 -6.47 31.31
C SER A 144 -12.52 -5.64 32.44
N HIS A 145 -11.44 -6.14 33.03
CA HIS A 145 -10.70 -5.49 34.11
C HIS A 145 -9.54 -4.62 33.60
N LEU A 146 -9.03 -4.83 32.39
CA LEU A 146 -7.85 -4.11 31.90
C LEU A 146 -8.13 -2.60 31.70
N ARG A 147 -7.17 -1.75 32.08
CA ARG A 147 -7.25 -0.28 31.96
C ARG A 147 -6.05 0.36 31.30
N LEU A 148 -4.85 -0.15 31.59
CA LEU A 148 -3.59 0.37 31.07
C LEU A 148 -2.61 -0.77 30.83
N VAL A 149 -1.91 -0.72 29.70
CA VAL A 149 -0.77 -1.56 29.40
C VAL A 149 0.45 -0.64 29.25
N MET A 150 1.49 -0.91 30.01
CA MET A 150 2.76 -0.22 29.88
C MET A 150 3.84 -1.17 29.35
N GLU A 151 4.38 -0.83 28.18
CA GLU A 151 5.53 -1.50 27.60
C GLU A 151 6.83 -0.94 28.18
N HIS A 152 7.75 -1.82 28.55
CA HIS A 152 9.08 -1.47 29.06
C HIS A 152 10.12 -1.88 28.01
N GLU A 153 10.71 -0.91 27.32
CA GLU A 153 11.76 -1.17 26.33
C GLU A 153 13.16 -1.35 26.95
N HIS A 154 13.33 -0.87 28.18
CA HIS A 154 14.55 -1.02 28.95
C HIS A 154 14.76 -2.45 29.43
N ARG A 155 16.00 -2.76 29.79
CA ARG A 155 16.35 -4.05 30.40
C ARG A 155 16.08 -4.00 31.90
N TRP A 156 15.47 -5.06 32.41
CA TRP A 156 15.24 -5.23 33.83
C TRP A 156 16.52 -5.75 34.51
N PRO A 157 17.02 -5.07 35.56
CA PRO A 157 18.16 -5.57 36.33
C PRO A 157 17.90 -6.99 36.85
N GLY A 158 18.90 -7.87 36.77
CA GLY A 158 18.79 -9.25 37.26
C GLY A 158 18.00 -10.21 36.36
N LEU A 159 17.36 -9.74 35.29
CA LEU A 159 16.66 -10.59 34.32
C LEU A 159 17.50 -10.82 33.05
N HIS A 160 17.33 -11.98 32.42
CA HIS A 160 17.98 -12.27 31.14
C HIS A 160 17.54 -11.25 30.07
N PRO A 161 18.42 -10.73 29.19
CA PRO A 161 18.06 -9.69 28.21
C PRO A 161 16.93 -10.05 27.23
N SER A 162 16.65 -11.34 27.05
CA SER A 162 15.52 -11.81 26.24
C SER A 162 14.18 -11.80 26.98
N LEU A 163 14.20 -11.69 28.32
CA LEU A 163 13.01 -11.62 29.15
C LEU A 163 12.61 -10.15 29.30
N ARG A 164 11.66 -9.73 28.47
CA ARG A 164 11.04 -8.42 28.58
C ARG A 164 9.80 -8.51 29.46
N MET A 165 9.52 -7.45 30.19
CA MET A 165 8.36 -7.34 31.08
C MET A 165 7.46 -6.19 30.67
N HIS A 166 6.17 -6.33 30.93
CA HIS A 166 5.16 -5.29 30.76
C HIS A 166 4.38 -5.13 32.05
N THR A 167 3.87 -3.92 32.31
CA THR A 167 2.93 -3.69 33.41
C THR A 167 1.52 -3.66 32.85
N ALA A 168 0.65 -4.53 33.34
CA ALA A 168 -0.78 -4.45 33.09
C ALA A 168 -1.46 -3.91 34.35
N VAL A 169 -2.37 -2.95 34.17
CA VAL A 169 -3.18 -2.37 35.24
C VAL A 169 -4.61 -2.79 35.03
N PHE A 170 -5.14 -3.43 36.04
CA PHE A 170 -6.50 -3.93 36.11
C PHE A 170 -7.28 -3.14 37.15
N GLU A 171 -8.57 -3.00 36.94
CA GLU A 171 -9.52 -2.46 37.90
C GLU A 171 -10.68 -3.43 37.99
N LYS A 172 -10.97 -3.90 39.22
CA LYS A 172 -12.03 -4.87 39.43
C LYS A 172 -13.38 -4.24 39.02
N ALA A 173 -13.98 -4.80 37.98
CA ALA A 173 -15.28 -4.40 37.48
C ALA A 173 -16.39 -5.23 38.16
N PRO A 174 -17.61 -4.69 38.30
CA PRO A 174 -18.78 -5.47 38.67
C PRO A 174 -18.98 -6.67 37.74
N LYS A 175 -19.46 -7.78 38.31
CA LYS A 175 -19.71 -9.00 37.54
C LYS A 175 -20.87 -8.75 36.55
N GLY A 176 -20.60 -8.90 35.26
CA GLY A 176 -21.61 -8.75 34.19
C GLY A 176 -21.70 -7.36 33.55
N GLU A 177 -20.88 -6.39 33.96
CA GLU A 177 -20.77 -5.12 33.22
C GLU A 177 -19.94 -5.27 31.95
N THR A 178 -20.29 -4.46 30.94
CA THR A 178 -19.52 -4.35 29.70
C THR A 178 -18.11 -3.82 29.97
N PRO A 179 -17.10 -4.25 29.19
CA PRO A 179 -15.75 -3.75 29.33
C PRO A 179 -15.75 -2.21 29.32
N HIS A 180 -15.01 -1.61 30.25
CA HIS A 180 -14.86 -0.17 30.25
C HIS A 180 -14.24 0.24 28.90
N PRO A 181 -14.84 1.15 28.13
CA PRO A 181 -14.47 1.35 26.72
C PRO A 181 -13.05 1.91 26.51
N LEU A 182 -12.43 2.45 27.56
CA LEU A 182 -11.13 3.14 27.46
C LEU A 182 -9.97 2.22 27.86
N LEU A 183 -9.22 1.75 26.88
CA LEU A 183 -7.94 1.07 27.09
C LEU A 183 -6.79 2.01 26.73
N ARG A 184 -5.80 2.10 27.62
CA ARG A 184 -4.61 2.93 27.42
C ARG A 184 -3.38 2.08 27.16
N PHE A 185 -2.54 2.54 26.25
CA PHE A 185 -1.22 2.00 26.01
C PHE A 185 -0.18 3.08 26.26
N PHE A 186 0.89 2.73 26.96
CA PHE A 186 2.01 3.62 27.23
C PHE A 186 3.33 2.88 27.03
N ARG A 187 4.33 3.55 26.50
CA ARG A 187 5.66 3.01 26.28
C ARG A 187 6.66 3.74 27.15
N ILE A 188 7.48 3.00 27.86
CA ILE A 188 8.58 3.54 28.63
C ILE A 188 9.83 3.42 27.75
N PRO A 189 10.32 4.55 27.19
CA PRO A 189 11.44 4.57 26.25
C PRO A 189 12.72 4.01 26.85
N ALA A 190 13.49 3.25 26.07
CA ALA A 190 14.78 2.72 26.49
C ALA A 190 15.82 3.84 26.71
N GLU A 191 15.69 4.99 26.02
CA GLU A 191 16.62 6.12 26.04
C GLU A 191 16.72 6.76 27.43
N VAL A 192 15.66 6.71 28.24
CA VAL A 192 15.71 7.19 29.64
C VAL A 192 16.68 6.35 30.48
N ALA A 193 16.88 5.08 30.11
CA ALA A 193 17.84 4.21 30.75
C ALA A 193 19.27 4.33 30.18
N ALA A 194 19.46 5.04 29.06
CA ALA A 194 20.74 5.11 28.31
C ALA A 194 21.52 6.42 28.51
N ASP A 195 21.17 7.21 29.53
CA ASP A 195 21.79 8.51 29.88
C ASP A 195 21.59 9.63 28.85
N ASP A 196 20.56 9.50 28.02
CA ASP A 196 20.25 10.43 26.93
C ASP A 196 19.49 11.71 27.39
N HIS A 197 19.33 12.67 26.46
CA HIS A 197 18.69 13.98 26.67
C HIS A 197 17.21 13.96 27.08
N THR A 198 16.58 12.79 27.26
CA THR A 198 15.16 12.70 27.65
C THR A 198 15.00 12.88 29.16
N PRO A 199 14.37 13.97 29.64
CA PRO A 199 14.13 14.18 31.07
C PRO A 199 13.09 13.19 31.60
N VAL A 200 13.34 12.59 32.77
CA VAL A 200 12.38 11.74 33.50
C VAL A 200 11.03 12.46 33.68
N GLY A 201 11.09 13.78 33.94
CA GLY A 201 9.90 14.61 34.09
C GLY A 201 8.99 14.66 32.86
N ASP A 202 9.54 14.54 31.65
CA ASP A 202 8.74 14.56 30.43
C ASP A 202 7.90 13.30 30.30
N VAL A 203 8.48 12.14 30.60
CA VAL A 203 7.80 10.84 30.52
C VAL A 203 6.66 10.76 31.55
N ASP A 204 6.89 11.17 32.80
CA ASP A 204 5.82 11.25 33.81
C ASP A 204 4.74 12.27 33.42
N ALA A 205 5.12 13.43 32.89
CA ALA A 205 4.16 14.43 32.40
C ALA A 205 3.31 13.89 31.24
N ASP A 206 3.87 13.09 30.34
CA ASP A 206 3.11 12.48 29.25
C ASP A 206 2.18 11.37 29.73
N LEU A 207 2.59 10.53 30.68
CA LEU A 207 1.69 9.56 31.29
C LEU A 207 0.52 10.29 31.98
N ARG A 208 0.77 11.38 32.69
CA ARG A 208 -0.29 12.23 33.27
C ARG A 208 -1.26 12.72 32.21
N ARG A 209 -0.76 13.23 31.08
CA ARG A 209 -1.62 13.64 29.95
C ARG A 209 -2.42 12.46 29.41
N LEU A 210 -1.82 11.28 29.25
CA LEU A 210 -2.50 10.09 28.74
C LEU A 210 -3.64 9.64 29.66
N LEU A 211 -3.41 9.60 30.97
CA LEU A 211 -4.41 9.19 31.96
C LEU A 211 -5.61 10.13 31.96
N ALA A 212 -5.40 11.44 31.78
CA ALA A 212 -6.46 12.43 31.69
C ALA A 212 -7.26 12.41 30.38
N ARG A 213 -6.74 11.77 29.32
CA ARG A 213 -7.39 11.75 28.00
C ARG A 213 -8.48 10.68 27.88
N LYS A 214 -9.46 10.98 27.02
CA LYS A 214 -10.53 10.08 26.57
C LYS A 214 -10.30 9.53 25.15
N GLY A 215 -9.16 9.83 24.52
CA GLY A 215 -8.88 9.43 23.14
C GLY A 215 -7.64 10.09 22.54
N GLY A 216 -7.08 9.41 21.53
CA GLY A 216 -5.97 9.90 20.70
C GLY A 216 -4.58 9.70 21.30
N PRO A 217 -3.53 10.12 20.57
CA PRO A 217 -2.14 9.83 20.91
C PRO A 217 -1.48 10.93 21.77
N THR A 218 -0.57 10.52 22.66
CA THR A 218 0.44 11.34 23.32
C THR A 218 1.82 10.98 22.77
N ARG A 219 2.91 11.55 23.33
CA ARG A 219 4.27 11.30 22.81
C ARG A 219 4.68 9.84 22.92
N TRP A 220 4.33 9.18 24.03
CA TRP A 220 4.68 7.78 24.29
C TRP A 220 3.46 6.88 24.52
N GLY A 221 2.25 7.34 24.24
CA GLY A 221 1.04 6.59 24.54
C GLY A 221 -0.14 6.91 23.64
N PHE A 222 -1.22 6.14 23.77
CA PHE A 222 -2.48 6.40 23.10
C PHE A 222 -3.66 5.75 23.84
N VAL A 223 -4.86 6.24 23.58
CA VAL A 223 -6.11 5.73 24.17
C VAL A 223 -7.01 5.15 23.08
N LEU A 224 -7.35 3.87 23.21
CA LEU A 224 -8.40 3.20 22.43
C LEU A 224 -9.75 3.45 23.09
N ARG A 225 -10.71 3.95 22.29
CA ARG A 225 -12.04 4.34 22.77
C ARG A 225 -13.06 3.21 22.84
N GLU A 226 -12.82 2.12 22.11
CA GLU A 226 -13.77 1.01 21.97
C GLU A 226 -13.24 -0.27 22.64
N GLY A 227 -12.14 -0.16 23.40
CA GLY A 227 -11.43 -1.30 23.97
C GLY A 227 -10.85 -2.20 22.88
N LEU A 228 -10.64 -3.47 23.23
CA LEU A 228 -10.25 -4.52 22.29
C LEU A 228 -11.29 -5.65 22.37
N PRO A 229 -11.48 -6.43 21.28
CA PRO A 229 -12.24 -7.69 21.34
C PRO A 229 -11.63 -8.73 22.31
N PRO A 230 -12.43 -9.65 22.89
CA PRO A 230 -11.93 -10.70 23.79
C PRO A 230 -10.82 -11.56 23.20
N GLY A 231 -9.74 -11.70 23.96
CA GLY A 231 -8.59 -12.55 23.62
C GLY A 231 -7.53 -11.90 22.74
N GLU A 232 -7.81 -10.71 22.20
CA GLU A 232 -6.86 -9.92 21.43
C GLU A 232 -5.56 -9.67 22.21
N PRO A 233 -4.41 -9.61 21.52
CA PRO A 233 -3.14 -9.23 22.15
C PRO A 233 -3.22 -7.85 22.80
N TRP A 234 -2.42 -7.64 23.84
CA TRP A 234 -2.25 -6.38 24.55
C TRP A 234 -0.84 -5.83 24.27
N VAL A 235 -0.55 -5.58 22.99
CA VAL A 235 0.78 -5.13 22.54
C VAL A 235 0.68 -3.71 22.00
N TYR A 236 1.48 -2.79 22.54
CA TYR A 236 1.49 -1.37 22.17
C TYR A 236 1.58 -1.19 20.65
N ASP A 237 2.58 -1.82 20.01
CA ASP A 237 2.85 -1.62 18.60
C ASP A 237 1.73 -2.12 17.67
N LEU A 238 0.90 -3.08 18.09
CA LEU A 238 -0.19 -3.56 17.23
C LEU A 238 -1.28 -2.52 17.01
N TYR A 239 -1.48 -1.63 17.99
CA TYR A 239 -2.55 -0.65 17.98
C TYR A 239 -2.04 0.79 17.96
N SER A 240 -0.73 0.98 17.80
CA SER A 240 -0.14 2.31 17.78
C SER A 240 -0.68 3.12 16.60
N PRO A 241 -0.81 4.46 16.73
CA PRO A 241 -1.22 5.31 15.62
C PRO A 241 -0.34 5.16 14.39
N GLN A 242 0.95 4.86 14.57
CA GLN A 242 1.90 4.62 13.49
C GLN A 242 1.57 3.32 12.75
N SER A 243 1.28 2.24 13.47
CA SER A 243 0.87 0.97 12.85
C SER A 243 -0.48 1.06 12.16
N VAL A 244 -1.43 1.82 12.72
CA VAL A 244 -2.71 2.09 12.07
C VAL A 244 -2.48 2.90 10.80
N ALA A 245 -1.70 3.98 10.86
CA ALA A 245 -1.39 4.80 9.68
C ALA A 245 -0.68 3.99 8.59
N LEU A 246 0.25 3.09 8.96
CA LEU A 246 0.91 2.19 8.02
C LEU A 246 -0.08 1.21 7.36
N GLN A 247 -1.08 0.72 8.11
CA GLN A 247 -2.14 -0.12 7.54
C GLN A 247 -3.08 0.68 6.63
N GLU A 248 -3.46 1.91 7.00
CA GLU A 248 -4.24 2.79 6.12
C GLU A 248 -3.49 3.10 4.83
N ASP A 249 -2.20 3.43 4.91
CA ASP A 249 -1.37 3.68 3.73
C ASP A 249 -1.26 2.44 2.82
N LEU A 250 -1.25 1.22 3.39
CA LEU A 250 -1.30 0.01 2.58
C LEU A 250 -2.67 -0.22 1.91
N ARG A 251 -3.75 0.38 2.41
CA ARG A 251 -5.07 0.29 1.76
C ARG A 251 -5.12 1.04 0.43
N GLU A 252 -4.22 2.00 0.21
CA GLU A 252 -4.06 2.67 -1.09
C GLU A 252 -3.55 1.71 -2.18
N LEU A 253 -2.99 0.56 -1.81
CA LEU A 253 -2.61 -0.52 -2.75
C LEU A 253 -3.74 -1.53 -2.97
N GLY A 254 -4.90 -1.33 -2.35
CA GLY A 254 -6.07 -2.19 -2.44
C GLY A 254 -6.50 -2.78 -1.09
N ASN A 255 -7.39 -3.78 -1.14
CA ASN A 255 -8.00 -4.32 0.08
C ASN A 255 -7.00 -5.13 0.91
N LEU A 256 -6.97 -4.91 2.23
CA LEU A 256 -6.14 -5.72 3.13
C LEU A 256 -6.81 -7.04 3.47
N ARG A 257 -6.09 -8.14 3.30
CA ARG A 257 -6.51 -9.48 3.74
C ARG A 257 -5.41 -10.12 4.60
N PRO A 258 -5.75 -10.92 5.62
CA PRO A 258 -4.78 -11.76 6.30
C PRO A 258 -4.08 -12.71 5.32
N LEU A 259 -2.76 -12.91 5.46
CA LEU A 259 -2.00 -13.83 4.63
C LEU A 259 -2.56 -15.26 4.63
N ALA A 260 -3.15 -15.71 5.74
CA ALA A 260 -3.79 -17.02 5.82
C ALA A 260 -5.01 -17.18 4.93
N GLU A 261 -5.58 -16.09 4.42
CA GLU A 261 -6.64 -16.17 3.41
C GLU A 261 -6.09 -16.44 2.01
N LEU A 262 -4.87 -16.00 1.70
CA LEU A 262 -4.23 -16.13 0.38
C LEU A 262 -3.38 -17.40 0.25
N ALA A 263 -2.87 -17.92 1.38
CA ALA A 263 -1.93 -19.03 1.39
C ALA A 263 -2.29 -20.11 2.40
N ASP A 264 -2.07 -21.35 2.01
CA ASP A 264 -1.98 -22.48 2.92
C ASP A 264 -0.58 -22.60 3.53
N PHE A 265 -0.49 -23.25 4.69
CA PHE A 265 0.78 -23.49 5.40
C PHE A 265 1.13 -24.99 5.48
N PRO A 266 1.66 -25.61 4.40
CA PRO A 266 2.05 -27.02 4.40
C PRO A 266 2.94 -27.42 5.58
N ARG A 267 2.81 -28.66 6.07
CA ARG A 267 3.65 -29.17 7.16
C ARG A 267 5.12 -29.26 6.71
N THR A 268 6.03 -28.94 7.63
CA THR A 268 7.48 -29.06 7.42
C THR A 268 8.07 -30.16 8.30
N ILE A 269 9.24 -30.65 7.92
CA ILE A 269 9.89 -31.79 8.56
C ILE A 269 10.62 -31.36 9.83
N ARG A 270 10.23 -31.93 10.97
CA ARG A 270 10.94 -31.76 12.25
C ARG A 270 12.14 -32.70 12.32
N LEU A 271 13.34 -32.15 12.16
CA LEU A 271 14.60 -32.91 12.14
C LEU A 271 14.75 -33.84 13.36
N ALA A 272 14.42 -33.34 14.57
CA ALA A 272 14.54 -34.11 15.80
C ALA A 272 13.66 -35.38 15.82
N ALA A 273 12.50 -35.36 15.16
CA ALA A 273 11.56 -36.48 15.12
C ALA A 273 11.87 -37.49 14.00
N ARG A 274 12.76 -37.13 13.06
CA ARG A 274 13.06 -37.91 11.84
C ARG A 274 14.55 -38.23 11.69
N ARG A 275 15.33 -38.21 12.78
CA ARG A 275 16.80 -38.46 12.75
C ARG A 275 17.18 -39.73 11.98
N GLY A 276 16.41 -40.80 12.08
CA GLY A 276 16.67 -42.07 11.37
C GLY A 276 16.35 -42.07 9.87
N SER A 277 15.75 -41.01 9.33
CA SER A 277 15.43 -40.87 7.90
C SER A 277 16.26 -39.77 7.20
N LEU A 278 17.12 -39.09 7.95
CA LEU A 278 18.04 -38.08 7.43
C LEU A 278 19.28 -38.77 6.87
N LEU A 279 19.69 -38.32 5.69
CA LEU A 279 20.91 -38.72 5.01
C LEU A 279 21.86 -37.53 4.95
N ASP A 280 23.16 -37.80 4.89
CA ASP A 280 24.15 -36.76 4.65
C ASP A 280 24.01 -36.16 3.24
N SER A 281 24.53 -34.94 3.08
CA SER A 281 24.41 -34.17 1.84
C SER A 281 25.00 -34.86 0.61
N GLU A 282 26.00 -35.73 0.79
CA GLU A 282 26.69 -36.47 -0.27
C GLU A 282 25.88 -37.67 -0.80
N ASN A 283 24.79 -38.05 -0.12
CA ASN A 283 24.00 -39.21 -0.51
C ASN A 283 23.00 -38.86 -1.63
N GLU A 284 23.33 -39.18 -2.87
CA GLU A 284 22.51 -38.84 -4.05
C GLU A 284 21.11 -39.46 -4.06
N GLU A 285 20.86 -40.53 -3.29
CA GLU A 285 19.55 -41.20 -3.24
C GLU A 285 18.48 -40.43 -2.43
N GLY A 286 18.90 -39.47 -1.60
CA GLY A 286 17.99 -38.65 -0.79
C GLY A 286 17.39 -37.47 -1.55
N ILE A 287 16.28 -36.92 -1.05
CA ILE A 287 15.74 -35.64 -1.56
C ILE A 287 16.37 -34.48 -0.78
N PRO A 288 16.88 -33.42 -1.44
CA PRO A 288 17.47 -32.27 -0.75
C PRO A 288 16.49 -31.63 0.25
N LEU A 289 16.95 -31.42 1.48
CA LEU A 289 16.16 -30.81 2.54
C LEU A 289 16.58 -29.35 2.72
N LEU A 290 15.71 -28.43 2.32
CA LEU A 290 15.92 -27.00 2.47
C LEU A 290 15.77 -26.58 3.93
N GLU A 291 16.69 -25.74 4.38
CA GLU A 291 16.69 -25.08 5.67
C GLU A 291 16.65 -23.55 5.51
N GLY A 292 16.44 -22.83 6.62
CA GLY A 292 16.46 -21.36 6.62
C GLY A 292 17.69 -20.76 5.93
N ARG A 293 18.87 -21.36 6.11
CA ARG A 293 20.12 -20.91 5.48
C ARG A 293 20.15 -21.04 3.96
N ASN A 294 19.32 -21.91 3.38
CA ASN A 294 19.27 -22.13 1.93
C ASN A 294 18.43 -21.08 1.20
N ILE A 295 17.70 -20.22 1.92
CA ILE A 295 16.90 -19.13 1.34
C ILE A 295 17.72 -17.85 1.44
N GLY A 296 18.22 -17.29 0.34
CA GLY A 296 19.05 -16.10 0.34
C GLY A 296 18.25 -14.79 0.48
N PRO A 297 18.88 -13.68 0.94
CA PRO A 297 18.22 -12.40 1.14
C PRO A 297 17.73 -11.75 -0.16
N LYS A 298 18.27 -12.16 -1.32
CA LYS A 298 17.83 -11.66 -2.64
C LYS A 298 16.75 -12.52 -3.27
N GLY A 299 16.22 -13.51 -2.53
CA GLY A 299 15.21 -14.42 -3.04
C GLY A 299 15.74 -15.62 -3.80
N ASP A 300 17.04 -15.87 -3.72
CA ASP A 300 17.71 -17.05 -4.26
C ASP A 300 17.52 -18.29 -3.37
N ILE A 301 17.61 -19.48 -3.97
CA ILE A 301 17.52 -20.75 -3.26
C ILE A 301 18.76 -21.59 -3.55
N LEU A 302 19.48 -21.95 -2.50
CA LEU A 302 20.71 -22.74 -2.55
C LEU A 302 20.41 -24.22 -2.31
N TRP A 303 19.68 -24.87 -3.23
CA TRP A 303 19.28 -26.28 -3.10
C TRP A 303 20.41 -27.27 -3.37
N GLU A 304 21.51 -26.86 -4.00
CA GLU A 304 22.71 -27.70 -4.20
C GLU A 304 23.59 -27.76 -2.95
N GLN A 305 23.36 -26.86 -1.98
CA GLN A 305 24.15 -26.71 -0.76
C GLN A 305 23.35 -27.10 0.50
N THR A 306 22.48 -28.11 0.38
CA THR A 306 21.72 -28.62 1.52
C THR A 306 22.59 -29.44 2.45
N ARG A 307 22.49 -29.22 3.76
CA ARG A 307 23.23 -30.00 4.76
C ARG A 307 22.74 -31.45 4.86
N TYR A 308 21.45 -31.64 4.67
CA TYR A 308 20.81 -32.94 4.81
C TYR A 308 19.99 -33.25 3.58
N ARG A 309 19.81 -34.54 3.35
CA ARG A 309 18.81 -35.08 2.44
C ARG A 309 17.87 -35.97 3.23
N ILE A 310 16.69 -36.25 2.70
CA ILE A 310 15.70 -37.09 3.38
C ILE A 310 15.21 -38.20 2.48
N HIS A 311 15.13 -39.41 3.04
CA HIS A 311 14.52 -40.55 2.38
C HIS A 311 13.00 -40.50 2.57
N LYS A 312 12.24 -40.55 1.45
CA LYS A 312 10.76 -40.60 1.42
C LYS A 312 10.08 -39.54 2.33
N PRO A 313 10.20 -38.24 2.03
CA PRO A 313 9.51 -37.20 2.78
C PRO A 313 7.98 -37.31 2.64
N ASP A 314 7.26 -36.99 3.72
CA ASP A 314 5.79 -37.01 3.73
C ASP A 314 5.16 -35.94 2.80
N ALA A 315 5.91 -34.88 2.48
CA ALA A 315 5.48 -33.80 1.60
C ALA A 315 6.65 -33.17 0.85
N LEU A 316 6.42 -32.83 -0.41
CA LEU A 316 7.35 -32.10 -1.26
C LEU A 316 6.87 -30.67 -1.51
N LEU A 317 7.85 -29.79 -1.73
CA LEU A 317 7.64 -28.46 -2.26
C LEU A 317 7.20 -28.53 -3.71
N ARG A 318 6.38 -27.56 -4.13
CA ARG A 318 5.88 -27.42 -5.50
C ARG A 318 6.45 -26.14 -6.13
N PRO A 319 6.62 -26.11 -7.45
CA PRO A 319 6.81 -24.85 -8.17
C PRO A 319 5.81 -23.78 -7.73
N GLY A 320 6.30 -22.58 -7.45
CA GLY A 320 5.49 -21.45 -6.98
C GLY A 320 5.30 -21.37 -5.46
N ASP A 321 5.63 -22.42 -4.68
CA ASP A 321 5.62 -22.32 -3.22
C ASP A 321 6.61 -21.23 -2.76
N ILE A 322 6.24 -20.44 -1.74
CA ILE A 322 7.13 -19.45 -1.13
C ILE A 322 7.71 -20.04 0.15
N CYS A 323 9.03 -20.06 0.26
CA CYS A 323 9.76 -20.49 1.45
C CYS A 323 10.30 -19.26 2.19
N LEU A 324 9.89 -19.09 3.45
CA LEU A 324 10.29 -18.01 4.33
C LEU A 324 11.12 -18.54 5.52
N ARG A 325 12.17 -17.83 5.91
CA ARG A 325 12.98 -18.20 7.08
C ARG A 325 12.17 -18.02 8.37
N ALA A 326 11.97 -19.11 9.13
CA ALA A 326 11.26 -19.03 10.41
C ALA A 326 12.07 -18.29 11.48
N ILE A 327 13.41 -18.34 11.39
CA ILE A 327 14.32 -17.56 12.24
C ILE A 327 14.72 -16.30 11.47
N TRP A 328 14.49 -15.15 12.07
CA TRP A 328 14.74 -13.85 11.45
C TRP A 328 15.30 -12.85 12.46
N ASN A 329 15.88 -11.77 11.94
CA ASN A 329 16.26 -10.61 12.73
C ASN A 329 15.18 -9.53 12.56
N PRO A 330 14.47 -9.12 13.62
CA PRO A 330 13.48 -8.05 13.58
C PRO A 330 14.00 -6.71 13.04
N ALA A 331 15.32 -6.48 13.06
CA ALA A 331 15.94 -5.28 12.48
C ALA A 331 16.15 -5.38 10.95
N THR A 332 15.72 -6.47 10.32
CA THR A 332 15.93 -6.74 8.89
C THR A 332 14.63 -7.17 8.21
N GLN A 333 14.62 -7.10 6.88
CA GLN A 333 13.50 -7.59 6.07
C GLN A 333 13.27 -9.10 6.26
N LEU A 334 12.03 -9.55 6.01
CA LEU A 334 11.76 -10.97 5.93
C LEU A 334 12.51 -11.56 4.72
N VAL A 335 13.06 -12.74 4.91
CA VAL A 335 13.81 -13.44 3.86
C VAL A 335 12.95 -14.55 3.30
N SER A 336 12.51 -14.39 2.05
CA SER A 336 11.65 -15.32 1.33
C SER A 336 12.11 -15.60 -0.10
N ALA A 337 11.89 -16.82 -0.58
CA ALA A 337 12.16 -17.21 -1.96
C ALA A 337 11.02 -18.07 -2.54
N GLN A 338 10.74 -17.90 -3.82
CA GLN A 338 9.74 -18.70 -4.53
C GLN A 338 10.42 -19.87 -5.24
N ILE A 339 9.87 -21.08 -5.12
CA ILE A 339 10.39 -22.27 -5.80
C ILE A 339 10.21 -22.12 -7.33
N PRO A 340 11.28 -22.15 -8.13
CA PRO A 340 11.16 -22.00 -9.57
C PRO A 340 10.57 -23.24 -10.24
N ARG A 341 9.98 -23.08 -11.43
CA ARG A 341 9.38 -24.18 -12.22
C ARG A 341 10.37 -25.29 -12.59
N GLY A 342 11.66 -24.98 -12.71
CA GLY A 342 12.72 -25.95 -13.01
C GLY A 342 13.42 -26.57 -11.81
N ALA A 343 12.96 -26.32 -10.58
CA ALA A 343 13.59 -26.89 -9.39
C ALA A 343 13.45 -28.43 -9.34
N PRO A 344 14.45 -29.15 -8.80
CA PRO A 344 14.29 -30.58 -8.51
C PRO A 344 13.22 -30.81 -7.43
N PRO A 345 12.83 -32.06 -7.14
CA PRO A 345 12.05 -32.37 -5.94
C PRO A 345 12.77 -31.89 -4.69
N LEU A 346 12.09 -31.11 -3.85
CA LEU A 346 12.67 -30.50 -2.64
C LEU A 346 11.75 -30.73 -1.44
N ALA A 347 12.35 -30.90 -0.26
CA ALA A 347 11.63 -30.97 1.01
C ALA A 347 11.99 -29.76 1.89
N ALA A 348 11.10 -29.36 2.80
CA ALA A 348 11.32 -28.23 3.70
C ALA A 348 11.48 -28.64 5.16
N GLY A 349 12.55 -28.16 5.80
CA GLY A 349 12.82 -28.33 7.22
C GLY A 349 11.97 -27.43 8.12
N HIS A 350 11.94 -27.75 9.41
CA HIS A 350 11.17 -27.03 10.43
C HIS A 350 11.55 -25.55 10.66
N ASN A 351 12.75 -25.13 10.22
CA ASN A 351 13.20 -23.73 10.26
C ASN A 351 12.75 -22.92 9.03
N LEU A 352 11.90 -23.50 8.18
CA LEU A 352 11.19 -22.82 7.12
C LEU A 352 9.68 -22.77 7.40
N ILE A 353 9.06 -21.67 6.96
CA ILE A 353 7.62 -21.57 6.77
C ILE A 353 7.37 -21.62 5.27
N VAL A 354 6.52 -22.55 4.85
CA VAL A 354 6.13 -22.72 3.45
C VAL A 354 4.75 -22.12 3.28
N LEU A 355 4.59 -21.27 2.28
CA LEU A 355 3.31 -20.73 1.82
C LEU A 355 2.98 -21.37 0.48
N ARG A 356 1.77 -21.89 0.36
CA ARG A 356 1.26 -22.46 -0.89
C ARG A 356 0.03 -21.68 -1.34
N LYS A 357 0.05 -21.23 -2.59
CA LYS A 357 -1.05 -20.48 -3.20
C LYS A 357 -2.37 -21.26 -3.10
N LYS A 358 -3.44 -20.60 -2.67
CA LYS A 358 -4.79 -21.17 -2.74
C LYS A 358 -5.38 -21.08 -4.16
N ALA A 359 -6.43 -21.85 -4.43
CA ALA A 359 -7.04 -21.89 -5.75
C ALA A 359 -7.68 -20.55 -6.13
N GLU A 360 -8.27 -19.87 -5.15
CA GLU A 360 -8.91 -18.57 -5.26
C GLU A 360 -7.93 -17.39 -5.37
N THR A 361 -6.62 -17.59 -5.16
CA THR A 361 -5.60 -16.54 -5.25
C THR A 361 -5.05 -16.45 -6.67
N THR A 362 -5.14 -15.25 -7.27
CA THR A 362 -4.68 -15.01 -8.64
C THR A 362 -3.15 -15.03 -8.73
N GLU A 363 -2.60 -15.13 -9.95
CA GLU A 363 -1.14 -15.08 -10.14
C GLU A 363 -0.58 -13.69 -9.82
N GLU A 364 -1.33 -12.63 -10.13
CA GLU A 364 -0.96 -11.24 -9.85
C GLU A 364 -0.93 -10.97 -8.34
N GLU A 365 -1.92 -11.47 -7.59
CA GLU A 365 -1.93 -11.43 -6.12
C GLU A 365 -0.72 -12.17 -5.53
N TRP A 366 -0.41 -13.36 -6.07
CA TRP A 366 0.70 -14.16 -5.60
C TRP A 366 2.06 -13.50 -5.88
N GLN A 367 2.21 -12.86 -7.04
CA GLN A 367 3.42 -12.13 -7.39
C GLN A 367 3.62 -10.91 -6.50
N LEU A 368 2.57 -10.09 -6.28
CA LEU A 368 2.64 -8.96 -5.36
C LEU A 368 2.98 -9.42 -3.94
N LEU A 369 2.43 -10.55 -3.49
CA LEU A 369 2.74 -11.11 -2.18
C LEU A 369 4.25 -11.45 -2.04
N VAL A 370 4.89 -12.00 -3.07
CA VAL A 370 6.33 -12.29 -3.05
C VAL A 370 7.13 -11.01 -2.79
N ASP A 371 6.81 -9.94 -3.50
CA ASP A 371 7.50 -8.66 -3.41
C ASP A 371 7.17 -7.94 -2.08
N TYR A 372 5.90 -7.99 -1.65
CA TYR A 372 5.46 -7.44 -0.37
C TYR A 372 6.19 -8.09 0.80
N LEU A 373 6.29 -9.42 0.85
CA LEU A 373 6.99 -10.11 1.93
C LEU A 373 8.45 -9.69 2.05
N ARG A 374 9.11 -9.30 0.96
CA ARG A 374 10.50 -8.81 0.96
C ARG A 374 10.63 -7.33 1.26
N SER A 375 9.52 -6.59 1.31
CA SER A 375 9.53 -5.16 1.55
C SER A 375 9.85 -4.82 3.02
N PRO A 376 10.39 -3.62 3.31
CA PRO A 376 10.47 -3.11 4.67
C PRO A 376 9.10 -3.07 5.38
N ARG A 377 8.03 -2.73 4.65
CA ARG A 377 6.68 -2.59 5.20
C ARG A 377 6.15 -3.89 5.82
N ALA A 378 6.37 -5.02 5.16
CA ALA A 378 5.99 -6.32 5.73
C ALA A 378 6.78 -6.64 7.01
N ALA A 379 8.06 -6.28 7.06
CA ALA A 379 8.87 -6.45 8.26
C ALA A 379 8.36 -5.57 9.41
N ASP A 380 8.09 -4.29 9.15
CA ASP A 380 7.58 -3.32 10.13
C ASP A 380 6.25 -3.78 10.74
N LEU A 381 5.37 -4.42 9.95
CA LEU A 381 4.11 -4.98 10.43
C LEU A 381 4.26 -6.35 11.12
N MET A 382 5.36 -7.07 10.86
CA MET A 382 5.66 -8.34 11.50
C MET A 382 6.35 -8.20 12.85
N VAL A 383 7.21 -7.19 13.06
CA VAL A 383 7.91 -6.98 14.34
C VAL A 383 6.94 -6.92 15.54
N PRO A 384 5.84 -6.14 15.49
CA PRO A 384 4.85 -6.07 16.55
C PRO A 384 4.18 -7.41 16.83
N ARG A 385 3.80 -8.13 15.76
CA ARG A 385 3.10 -9.43 15.83
C ARG A 385 4.00 -10.54 16.35
N ALA A 386 5.29 -10.49 16.00
CA ALA A 386 6.30 -11.40 16.52
C ALA A 386 6.71 -11.06 17.97
N MET A 387 6.29 -9.91 18.51
CA MET A 387 6.60 -9.46 19.88
C MET A 387 8.12 -9.44 20.17
N GLY A 388 8.91 -9.04 19.18
CA GLY A 388 10.38 -9.06 19.26
C GLY A 388 11.02 -10.46 19.26
N SER A 389 10.24 -11.52 19.01
CA SER A 389 10.76 -12.87 18.84
C SER A 389 11.60 -12.99 17.56
N MET A 390 12.79 -13.55 17.67
CA MET A 390 13.61 -13.97 16.52
C MET A 390 13.00 -15.16 15.76
N HIS A 391 11.92 -15.76 16.26
CA HIS A 391 11.24 -16.86 15.61
C HIS A 391 9.81 -16.46 15.23
N ILE A 392 9.50 -16.52 13.94
CA ILE A 392 8.17 -16.34 13.37
C ILE A 392 7.45 -17.69 13.43
N ASN A 393 6.20 -17.69 13.88
CA ASN A 393 5.36 -18.87 13.78
C ASN A 393 4.32 -18.69 12.67
N ARG A 394 3.79 -19.81 12.18
CA ARG A 394 2.86 -19.83 11.04
C ARG A 394 1.60 -19.02 11.28
N ARG A 395 1.08 -19.02 12.51
CA ARG A 395 -0.15 -18.32 12.85
C ARG A 395 0.05 -16.80 12.83
N VAL A 396 1.10 -16.33 13.51
CA VAL A 396 1.50 -14.92 13.53
C VAL A 396 1.76 -14.41 12.11
N LEU A 397 2.42 -15.22 11.27
CA LEU A 397 2.60 -14.89 9.86
C LEU A 397 1.27 -14.87 9.10
N GLY A 398 0.35 -15.79 9.39
CA GLY A 398 -0.98 -15.83 8.78
C GLY A 398 -1.86 -14.62 9.08
N GLU A 399 -1.62 -13.93 10.19
CA GLU A 399 -2.31 -12.70 10.61
C GLU A 399 -1.65 -11.42 10.05
N LEU A 400 -0.58 -11.55 9.25
CA LEU A 400 0.03 -10.42 8.55
C LEU A 400 -0.98 -9.85 7.54
N PRO A 401 -1.35 -8.57 7.63
CA PRO A 401 -2.15 -7.93 6.60
C PRO A 401 -1.35 -7.83 5.31
N VAL A 402 -1.95 -8.27 4.21
CA VAL A 402 -1.40 -8.26 2.86
C VAL A 402 -2.31 -7.41 1.98
N PRO A 403 -1.78 -6.43 1.24
CA PRO A 403 -2.57 -5.71 0.25
C PRO A 403 -2.89 -6.62 -0.94
N VAL A 404 -4.16 -6.69 -1.28
CA VAL A 404 -4.65 -7.34 -2.50
C VAL A 404 -4.93 -6.25 -3.53
N PRO A 405 -4.23 -6.28 -4.69
CA PRO A 405 -4.32 -5.22 -5.67
C PRO A 405 -5.74 -5.14 -6.22
N ASP A 406 -6.25 -3.92 -6.37
CA ASP A 406 -7.45 -3.64 -7.15
C ASP A 406 -7.23 -3.94 -8.64
N GLU A 407 -8.28 -3.81 -9.46
CA GLU A 407 -8.20 -4.16 -10.88
C GLU A 407 -7.22 -3.27 -11.65
N ALA A 408 -7.14 -1.97 -11.32
CA ALA A 408 -6.22 -1.05 -11.99
C ALA A 408 -4.77 -1.44 -11.70
N LEU A 409 -4.44 -1.72 -10.44
CA LEU A 409 -3.11 -2.15 -10.02
C LEU A 409 -2.76 -3.54 -10.56
N ARG A 410 -3.72 -4.47 -10.63
CA ARG A 410 -3.49 -5.79 -11.28
C ARG A 410 -3.10 -5.66 -12.74
N VAL A 411 -3.82 -4.82 -13.50
CA VAL A 411 -3.51 -4.57 -14.91
C VAL A 411 -2.11 -3.95 -15.04
N ALA A 412 -1.77 -2.99 -14.19
CA ALA A 412 -0.44 -2.38 -14.18
C ALA A 412 0.67 -3.40 -13.86
N LEU A 413 0.51 -4.23 -12.83
CA LEU A 413 1.46 -5.27 -12.44
C LEU A 413 1.64 -6.31 -13.54
N ARG A 414 0.56 -6.72 -14.21
CA ARG A 414 0.61 -7.64 -15.35
C ARG A 414 1.42 -7.04 -16.50
N ARG A 415 1.13 -5.80 -16.89
CA ARG A 415 1.85 -5.09 -17.97
C ARG A 415 3.34 -4.93 -17.65
N LEU A 416 3.68 -4.59 -16.40
CA LEU A 416 5.08 -4.51 -15.96
C LEU A 416 5.79 -5.85 -16.04
N THR A 417 5.12 -6.93 -15.62
CA THR A 417 5.67 -8.29 -15.69
C THR A 417 5.88 -8.74 -17.13
N GLU A 418 4.92 -8.49 -18.02
CA GLU A 418 5.02 -8.76 -19.46
C GLU A 418 6.17 -7.97 -20.10
N ALA A 419 6.29 -6.68 -19.78
CA ALA A 419 7.39 -5.83 -20.25
C ALA A 419 8.76 -6.34 -19.78
N ALA A 420 8.89 -6.69 -18.50
CA ALA A 420 10.12 -7.28 -17.95
C ALA A 420 10.49 -8.60 -18.66
N ALA A 421 9.52 -9.47 -18.90
CA ALA A 421 9.73 -10.72 -19.64
C ALA A 421 10.16 -10.46 -21.10
N HIS A 422 9.60 -9.45 -21.76
CA HIS A 422 10.01 -9.04 -23.10
C HIS A 422 11.45 -8.52 -23.15
N PHE A 423 11.83 -7.67 -22.19
CA PHE A 423 13.21 -7.17 -22.10
C PHE A 423 14.21 -8.29 -21.83
N GLU A 424 13.87 -9.23 -20.96
CA GLU A 424 14.71 -10.39 -20.68
C GLU A 424 14.84 -11.29 -21.93
N SER A 425 13.74 -11.53 -22.64
CA SER A 425 13.75 -12.26 -23.91
C SER A 425 14.67 -11.61 -24.95
N TRP A 426 14.66 -10.27 -25.06
CA TRP A 426 15.58 -9.54 -25.95
C TRP A 426 17.04 -9.62 -25.50
N ARG A 427 17.30 -9.62 -24.18
CA ARG A 427 18.63 -9.82 -23.61
C ARG A 427 19.15 -11.20 -23.98
N GLU A 428 18.37 -12.25 -23.71
CA GLU A 428 18.73 -13.62 -24.04
C GLU A 428 18.90 -13.83 -25.55
N GLU A 429 18.02 -13.24 -26.38
CA GLU A 429 18.17 -13.27 -27.84
C GLU A 429 19.53 -12.70 -28.24
N THR A 430 19.89 -11.53 -27.71
CA THR A 430 21.18 -10.88 -28.01
C THR A 430 22.37 -11.76 -27.57
N GLU A 431 22.31 -12.38 -26.40
CA GLU A 431 23.38 -13.26 -25.90
C GLU A 431 23.46 -14.60 -26.66
N ARG A 432 22.32 -15.16 -27.09
CA ARG A 432 22.31 -16.32 -28.00
C ARG A 432 22.96 -15.97 -29.33
N GLN A 433 22.64 -14.81 -29.88
CA GLN A 433 23.19 -14.32 -31.15
C GLN A 433 24.71 -14.10 -31.08
N LYS A 434 25.22 -13.59 -29.95
CA LYS A 434 26.67 -13.51 -29.69
C LYS A 434 27.33 -14.88 -29.66
N ARG A 435 26.76 -15.82 -28.89
CA ARG A 435 27.29 -17.20 -28.75
C ARG A 435 27.26 -17.99 -30.06
N ALA A 436 26.25 -17.77 -30.90
CA ALA A 436 26.10 -18.45 -32.19
C ALA A 436 27.19 -18.10 -33.22
N LEU A 437 27.97 -17.03 -33.01
CA LEU A 437 28.99 -16.55 -33.95
C LEU A 437 29.96 -17.65 -34.40
N PHE A 438 30.38 -18.50 -33.46
CA PHE A 438 31.36 -19.57 -33.71
C PHE A 438 30.73 -20.90 -34.13
N GLY A 439 29.39 -20.99 -34.19
CA GLY A 439 28.66 -22.19 -34.61
C GLY A 439 28.42 -22.29 -36.12
N PHE A 440 28.82 -21.29 -36.91
CA PHE A 440 28.62 -21.28 -38.36
C PHE A 440 29.74 -22.03 -39.09
N SER A 441 29.38 -22.95 -39.98
CA SER A 441 30.33 -23.67 -40.84
C SER A 441 31.14 -22.77 -41.78
N ALA A 442 30.66 -21.54 -42.04
CA ALA A 442 31.37 -20.54 -42.81
C ALA A 442 31.37 -19.18 -42.08
N SER A 443 32.56 -18.64 -41.80
CA SER A 443 32.74 -17.38 -41.05
C SER A 443 32.03 -16.18 -41.70
N ARG A 444 31.93 -16.16 -43.04
CA ARG A 444 31.21 -15.10 -43.79
C ARG A 444 29.71 -15.08 -43.47
N LYS A 445 29.09 -16.26 -43.27
CA LYS A 445 27.68 -16.41 -42.90
C LYS A 445 27.45 -15.94 -41.45
N GLY A 446 28.33 -16.35 -40.53
CA GLY A 446 28.31 -15.89 -39.14
C GLY A 446 28.46 -14.38 -39.00
N ARG A 447 29.40 -13.76 -39.74
CA ARG A 447 29.57 -12.30 -39.76
C ARG A 447 28.32 -11.56 -40.24
N ARG A 448 27.67 -12.01 -41.34
CA ARG A 448 26.44 -11.38 -41.85
C ARG A 448 25.30 -11.49 -40.83
N HIS A 449 25.16 -12.64 -40.19
CA HIS A 449 24.14 -12.86 -39.16
C HIS A 449 24.33 -11.93 -37.97
N LEU A 450 25.55 -11.85 -37.44
CA LEU A 450 25.88 -10.97 -36.31
C LEU A 450 25.62 -9.49 -36.64
N LEU A 451 25.97 -9.03 -37.84
CA LEU A 451 25.71 -7.65 -38.26
C LEU A 451 24.20 -7.34 -38.34
N GLN A 452 23.39 -8.28 -38.81
CA GLN A 452 21.93 -8.13 -38.85
C GLN A 452 21.32 -8.12 -37.45
N ALA A 453 21.73 -9.06 -36.59
CA ALA A 453 21.31 -9.10 -35.19
C ALA A 453 21.71 -7.81 -34.45
N GLY A 454 22.96 -7.36 -34.62
CA GLY A 454 23.45 -6.10 -34.07
C GLY A 454 22.71 -4.87 -34.58
N LYS A 455 22.27 -4.85 -35.85
CA LYS A 455 21.42 -3.78 -36.38
C LYS A 455 20.07 -3.73 -35.67
N ARG A 456 19.41 -4.88 -35.49
CA ARG A 456 18.11 -4.97 -34.78
C ARG A 456 18.24 -4.53 -33.33
N ALA A 457 19.26 -5.01 -32.61
CA ALA A 457 19.51 -4.62 -31.22
C ALA A 457 19.70 -3.11 -31.06
N ARG A 458 20.51 -2.47 -31.93
CA ARG A 458 20.68 -1.01 -31.93
C ARG A 458 19.40 -0.25 -32.29
N GLN A 459 18.56 -0.79 -33.17
CA GLN A 459 17.26 -0.18 -33.49
C GLN A 459 16.32 -0.20 -32.29
N ARG A 460 16.23 -1.34 -31.57
CA ARG A 460 15.44 -1.44 -30.32
C ARG A 460 15.96 -0.48 -29.25
N GLN A 461 17.28 -0.44 -29.04
CA GLN A 461 17.91 0.50 -28.09
C GLN A 461 17.58 1.96 -28.44
N ARG A 462 17.76 2.36 -29.71
CA ARG A 462 17.45 3.72 -30.15
C ARG A 462 15.98 4.06 -29.97
N ALA A 463 15.07 3.16 -30.32
CA ALA A 463 13.63 3.36 -30.11
C ALA A 463 13.31 3.54 -28.62
N GLY A 464 13.90 2.73 -27.74
CA GLY A 464 13.77 2.88 -26.29
C GLY A 464 14.26 4.25 -25.79
N MET A 465 15.46 4.67 -26.22
CA MET A 465 16.00 5.99 -25.85
C MET A 465 15.16 7.16 -26.39
N SER A 466 14.58 7.02 -27.58
CA SER A 466 13.71 8.07 -28.14
C SER A 466 12.46 8.31 -27.30
N VAL A 467 11.92 7.28 -26.66
CA VAL A 467 10.76 7.40 -25.76
C VAL A 467 11.09 8.24 -24.51
N GLU A 468 12.37 8.42 -24.14
CA GLU A 468 12.72 9.29 -23.01
C GLU A 468 12.57 10.79 -23.33
N VAL A 469 12.47 11.16 -24.62
CA VAL A 469 12.34 12.55 -25.07
C VAL A 469 10.86 12.94 -25.23
N LEU A 470 10.40 13.94 -24.47
CA LEU A 470 8.99 14.39 -24.47
C LEU A 470 8.47 14.68 -25.88
N GLY A 471 9.18 15.49 -26.67
CA GLY A 471 8.72 15.84 -28.01
C GLY A 471 8.50 14.63 -28.92
N PHE A 472 9.34 13.60 -28.80
CA PHE A 472 9.16 12.34 -29.52
C PHE A 472 7.92 11.57 -29.02
N ARG A 473 7.72 11.48 -27.70
CA ARG A 473 6.52 10.84 -27.12
C ARG A 473 5.24 11.54 -27.60
N VAL A 474 5.18 12.86 -27.52
CA VAL A 474 4.01 13.63 -27.97
C VAL A 474 3.72 13.37 -29.44
N ARG A 475 4.73 13.39 -30.32
CA ARG A 475 4.52 13.18 -31.76
C ARG A 475 4.10 11.77 -32.15
N THR A 476 4.44 10.76 -31.35
CA THR A 476 4.28 9.36 -31.75
C THR A 476 3.27 8.58 -30.91
N GLN A 477 2.97 9.05 -29.70
CA GLN A 477 2.17 8.30 -28.73
C GLN A 477 0.99 9.10 -28.16
N TYR A 478 0.91 10.43 -28.35
CA TYR A 478 -0.25 11.19 -27.87
C TYR A 478 -1.38 11.12 -28.90
N PRO A 479 -2.64 11.36 -28.49
CA PRO A 479 -3.76 11.46 -29.42
C PRO A 479 -3.50 12.43 -30.56
N TYR A 480 -3.93 12.07 -31.77
CA TYR A 480 -3.69 12.81 -33.00
C TYR A 480 -3.90 14.33 -32.90
N PRO A 481 -4.97 14.82 -32.26
CA PRO A 481 -5.21 16.26 -32.19
C PRO A 481 -4.10 17.02 -31.46
N LEU A 482 -3.51 16.40 -30.45
CA LEU A 482 -2.43 16.99 -29.64
C LEU A 482 -1.09 16.87 -30.33
N ALA A 483 -0.79 15.66 -30.84
CA ALA A 483 0.44 15.40 -31.59
C ALA A 483 0.57 16.30 -32.82
N HIS A 484 -0.53 16.56 -33.52
CA HIS A 484 -0.58 17.48 -34.66
C HIS A 484 -0.22 18.92 -34.27
N ARG A 485 -0.82 19.44 -33.19
CA ARG A 485 -0.53 20.80 -32.69
C ARG A 485 0.91 20.93 -32.21
N TRP A 486 1.41 19.94 -31.49
CA TRP A 486 2.79 19.93 -31.03
C TRP A 486 3.79 19.93 -32.19
N ARG A 487 3.50 19.23 -33.29
CA ARG A 487 4.36 19.27 -34.48
C ARG A 487 4.54 20.69 -35.01
N ALA A 488 3.52 21.55 -34.96
CA ALA A 488 3.63 22.95 -35.35
C ALA A 488 4.52 23.74 -34.37
N VAL A 489 4.39 23.49 -33.06
CA VAL A 489 5.26 24.08 -32.03
C VAL A 489 6.72 23.66 -32.21
N GLU A 490 6.98 22.38 -32.46
CA GLU A 490 8.33 21.83 -32.62
C GLU A 490 9.02 22.34 -33.89
N ALA A 491 8.26 22.48 -34.99
CA ALA A 491 8.77 23.03 -36.25
C ALA A 491 8.85 24.57 -36.25
N GLY A 492 8.25 25.23 -35.25
CA GLY A 492 8.15 26.67 -35.16
C GLY A 492 9.48 27.38 -34.96
N GLY A 493 9.55 28.62 -35.44
CA GLY A 493 10.68 29.52 -35.27
C GLY A 493 10.54 30.44 -34.06
N LYS A 494 10.87 31.72 -34.26
CA LYS A 494 10.81 32.79 -33.24
C LYS A 494 9.93 33.97 -33.67
N ARG A 495 8.82 33.67 -34.36
CA ARG A 495 7.84 34.63 -34.87
C ARG A 495 6.55 34.57 -34.04
N LEU A 496 5.72 35.61 -34.14
CA LEU A 496 4.46 35.68 -33.38
C LEU A 496 3.51 34.51 -33.71
N GLU A 497 3.55 33.97 -34.92
CA GLU A 497 2.78 32.78 -35.33
C GLU A 497 3.19 31.52 -34.53
N ASP A 498 4.47 31.41 -34.17
CA ASP A 498 4.98 30.30 -33.34
C ASP A 498 4.47 30.44 -31.90
N TYR A 499 4.36 31.67 -31.39
CA TYR A 499 3.72 31.96 -30.11
C TYR A 499 2.24 31.55 -30.11
N HIS A 500 1.51 31.80 -31.21
CA HIS A 500 0.12 31.33 -31.34
C HIS A 500 0.04 29.80 -31.37
N SER A 501 0.98 29.14 -32.04
CA SER A 501 1.03 27.68 -32.11
C SER A 501 1.18 27.04 -30.72
N VAL A 502 1.99 27.65 -29.83
CA VAL A 502 2.13 27.23 -28.43
C VAL A 502 0.80 27.34 -27.69
N LEU A 503 0.13 28.50 -27.80
CA LEU A 503 -1.15 28.73 -27.11
C LEU A 503 -2.29 27.85 -27.65
N ASP A 504 -2.34 27.62 -28.95
CA ASP A 504 -3.32 26.73 -29.58
C ASP A 504 -3.09 25.27 -29.17
N CYS A 505 -1.84 24.84 -29.02
CA CYS A 505 -1.51 23.51 -28.50
C CYS A 505 -1.96 23.35 -27.05
N ALA A 506 -1.75 24.37 -26.21
CA ALA A 506 -2.25 24.38 -24.83
C ALA A 506 -3.79 24.31 -24.79
N GLU A 507 -4.49 25.11 -25.61
CA GLU A 507 -5.95 25.10 -25.69
C GLU A 507 -6.50 23.74 -26.12
N ALA A 508 -5.91 23.13 -27.16
CA ALA A 508 -6.30 21.80 -27.61
C ALA A 508 -6.07 20.74 -26.52
N THR A 509 -4.96 20.81 -25.79
CA THR A 509 -4.62 19.87 -24.71
C THR A 509 -5.62 19.95 -23.57
N VAL A 510 -5.87 21.16 -23.05
CA VAL A 510 -6.84 21.36 -21.96
C VAL A 510 -8.25 20.98 -22.40
N CYS A 511 -8.66 21.33 -23.62
CA CYS A 511 -9.95 20.94 -24.17
C CYS A 511 -10.08 19.42 -24.24
N TYR A 512 -9.09 18.72 -24.83
CA TYR A 512 -9.12 17.27 -24.98
C TYR A 512 -9.27 16.54 -23.63
N VAL A 513 -8.50 16.96 -22.62
CA VAL A 513 -8.60 16.39 -21.27
C VAL A 513 -9.96 16.69 -20.63
N ALA A 514 -10.51 17.88 -20.85
CA ALA A 514 -11.87 18.21 -20.37
C ALA A 514 -12.94 17.34 -21.05
N LEU A 515 -12.79 17.00 -22.34
CA LEU A 515 -13.71 16.09 -23.03
C LEU A 515 -13.64 14.67 -22.46
N LEU A 516 -12.45 14.15 -22.16
CA LEU A 516 -12.29 12.89 -21.42
C LEU A 516 -13.00 12.93 -20.07
N ALA A 517 -12.86 14.04 -19.35
CA ALA A 517 -13.51 14.25 -18.06
C ALA A 517 -15.04 14.23 -18.16
N ILE A 518 -15.59 14.88 -19.20
CA ILE A 518 -17.04 14.94 -19.47
C ILE A 518 -17.58 13.55 -19.82
N VAL A 519 -16.88 12.80 -20.68
CA VAL A 519 -17.27 11.43 -21.03
C VAL A 519 -17.21 10.51 -19.80
N GLY A 520 -16.12 10.58 -19.03
CA GLY A 520 -15.96 9.83 -17.78
C GLY A 520 -17.06 10.12 -16.76
N ALA A 521 -17.43 11.40 -16.59
CA ALA A 521 -18.52 11.81 -15.71
C ALA A 521 -19.86 11.24 -16.17
N GLY A 522 -20.15 11.27 -17.47
CA GLY A 522 -21.37 10.73 -18.05
C GLY A 522 -21.54 9.22 -17.80
N ILE A 523 -20.46 8.45 -17.92
CA ILE A 523 -20.46 6.99 -17.66
C ILE A 523 -20.82 6.70 -16.20
N GLN A 524 -20.34 7.53 -15.27
CA GLN A 524 -20.60 7.40 -13.84
C GLN A 524 -21.91 8.07 -13.40
N GLY A 525 -22.67 8.69 -14.32
CA GLY A 525 -23.87 9.47 -13.99
C GLY A 525 -23.58 10.72 -13.13
N LEU A 526 -22.34 11.20 -13.11
CA LEU A 526 -21.92 12.36 -12.35
C LEU A 526 -22.18 13.65 -13.13
N GLN A 527 -22.52 14.71 -12.41
CA GLN A 527 -22.81 16.03 -12.99
C GLN A 527 -21.63 16.97 -12.79
N ILE A 528 -21.31 17.77 -13.82
CA ILE A 528 -20.29 18.82 -13.78
C ILE A 528 -20.99 20.18 -13.81
N GLY A 529 -20.95 20.92 -12.71
CA GLY A 529 -21.66 22.19 -12.56
C GLY A 529 -21.17 23.27 -13.53
N LYS A 530 -19.86 23.33 -13.80
CA LYS A 530 -19.25 24.24 -14.78
C LYS A 530 -19.67 23.91 -16.20
N LEU A 531 -19.86 22.65 -16.55
CA LEU A 531 -20.40 22.25 -17.85
C LEU A 531 -21.83 22.78 -18.03
N ALA A 532 -22.67 22.67 -17.02
CA ALA A 532 -24.02 23.25 -17.05
C ALA A 532 -24.01 24.79 -17.14
N GLN A 533 -23.04 25.46 -16.50
CA GLN A 533 -22.85 26.92 -16.63
C GLN A 533 -22.45 27.31 -18.06
N ILE A 534 -21.56 26.54 -18.69
CA ILE A 534 -21.16 26.74 -20.09
C ILE A 534 -22.37 26.61 -21.02
N GLY A 535 -23.16 25.55 -20.84
CA GLY A 535 -24.40 25.31 -21.59
C GLY A 535 -25.39 26.47 -21.53
N ARG A 536 -25.65 27.00 -20.32
CA ARG A 536 -26.49 28.20 -20.15
C ARG A 536 -25.89 29.44 -20.83
N GLY A 537 -24.59 29.66 -20.71
CA GLY A 537 -23.90 30.78 -21.34
C GLY A 537 -23.98 30.76 -22.88
N LEU A 538 -23.96 29.57 -23.47
CA LEU A 538 -24.16 29.37 -24.91
C LEU A 538 -25.57 29.79 -25.34
N VAL A 539 -26.61 29.40 -24.59
CA VAL A 539 -28.01 29.71 -24.92
C VAL A 539 -28.35 31.18 -24.66
N GLU A 540 -27.94 31.73 -23.53
CA GLU A 540 -28.32 33.08 -23.09
C GLU A 540 -27.53 34.18 -23.78
N ARG A 541 -26.22 33.99 -23.95
CA ARG A 541 -25.30 35.05 -24.40
C ARG A 541 -24.70 34.76 -25.77
N GLY A 542 -24.90 33.55 -26.31
CA GLY A 542 -24.21 33.09 -27.51
C GLY A 542 -22.69 33.11 -27.34
N LYS A 543 -22.19 33.04 -26.10
CA LYS A 543 -20.75 33.10 -25.77
C LYS A 543 -20.08 31.80 -26.23
N GLY A 544 -19.01 31.90 -27.01
CA GLY A 544 -18.21 30.72 -27.37
C GLY A 544 -17.45 30.15 -26.17
N ILE A 545 -17.16 28.85 -26.22
CA ILE A 545 -16.37 28.15 -25.20
C ILE A 545 -14.89 28.46 -25.44
N GLY A 546 -14.22 28.99 -24.42
CA GLY A 546 -12.78 29.28 -24.47
C GLY A 546 -11.94 28.41 -23.54
N LEU A 547 -10.62 28.59 -23.60
CA LEU A 547 -9.65 27.92 -22.71
C LEU A 547 -10.04 28.02 -21.23
N GLY A 548 -10.46 29.20 -20.76
CA GLY A 548 -10.84 29.40 -19.36
C GLY A 548 -12.07 28.58 -18.92
N ASP A 549 -13.00 28.29 -19.84
CA ASP A 549 -14.16 27.46 -19.55
C ASP A 549 -13.74 25.98 -19.37
N TRP A 550 -12.80 25.49 -20.19
CA TRP A 550 -12.23 24.15 -20.06
C TRP A 550 -11.38 23.97 -18.79
N ILE A 551 -10.55 24.96 -18.44
CA ILE A 551 -9.80 24.94 -17.18
C ILE A 551 -10.75 24.87 -15.98
N ALA A 552 -11.88 25.60 -16.02
CA ALA A 552 -12.85 25.58 -14.94
C ALA A 552 -13.50 24.21 -14.74
N VAL A 553 -13.77 23.47 -15.82
CA VAL A 553 -14.24 22.08 -15.77
C VAL A 553 -13.20 21.19 -15.07
N LEU A 554 -11.94 21.25 -15.47
CA LEU A 554 -10.87 20.43 -14.87
C LEU A 554 -10.65 20.76 -13.39
N ARG A 555 -10.68 22.04 -13.01
CA ARG A 555 -10.54 22.47 -11.61
C ARG A 555 -11.70 22.00 -10.73
N GLU A 556 -12.93 22.02 -11.23
CA GLU A 556 -14.09 21.50 -10.49
C GLU A 556 -13.95 20.01 -10.22
N ILE A 557 -13.59 19.24 -11.25
CA ILE A 557 -13.42 17.79 -11.15
C ILE A 557 -12.28 17.47 -10.19
N GLY A 558 -11.14 18.15 -10.32
CA GLY A 558 -10.00 17.97 -9.43
C GLY A 558 -10.29 18.34 -7.98
N ALA A 559 -11.16 19.30 -7.69
CA ALA A 559 -11.54 19.68 -6.33
C ALA A 559 -12.59 18.75 -5.69
N SER A 560 -13.35 18.00 -6.50
CA SER A 560 -14.47 17.21 -6.02
C SER A 560 -14.06 15.81 -5.58
N ARG A 561 -14.42 15.46 -4.33
CA ARG A 561 -14.16 14.14 -3.75
C ARG A 561 -14.84 13.00 -4.52
N GLN A 562 -15.94 13.28 -5.20
CA GLN A 562 -16.70 12.27 -5.99
C GLN A 562 -15.90 11.76 -7.20
N PHE A 563 -15.03 12.59 -7.77
CA PHE A 563 -14.22 12.21 -8.93
C PHE A 563 -12.85 11.66 -8.55
N ARG A 564 -12.39 11.90 -7.32
CA ARG A 564 -11.10 11.39 -6.81
C ARG A 564 -11.13 9.92 -6.39
N ASP A 565 -12.29 9.26 -6.39
CA ASP A 565 -12.36 7.82 -6.14
C ASP A 565 -11.82 7.06 -7.38
N LEU A 566 -10.52 6.78 -7.35
CA LEU A 566 -9.73 6.23 -8.46
C LEU A 566 -10.24 4.86 -8.95
N ASN A 567 -11.03 4.15 -8.14
CA ASN A 567 -11.46 2.79 -8.44
C ASN A 567 -12.64 2.70 -9.40
N THR A 568 -13.38 3.80 -9.60
CA THR A 568 -14.59 3.79 -10.43
C THR A 568 -14.47 4.64 -11.68
N PHE A 569 -13.71 5.73 -11.64
CA PHE A 569 -13.59 6.64 -12.78
C PHE A 569 -12.79 6.00 -13.94
N PRO A 570 -13.28 6.01 -15.20
CA PRO A 570 -12.59 5.35 -16.32
C PRO A 570 -11.19 5.90 -16.65
N PHE A 571 -10.92 7.16 -16.28
CA PHE A 571 -9.67 7.88 -16.56
C PHE A 571 -9.10 8.49 -15.25
N PRO A 572 -8.60 7.66 -14.31
CA PRO A 572 -8.32 8.07 -12.93
C PRO A 572 -7.33 9.23 -12.78
N GLU A 573 -6.48 9.49 -13.78
CA GLU A 573 -5.53 10.61 -13.76
C GLU A 573 -6.16 11.96 -14.08
N VAL A 574 -7.31 12.01 -14.77
CA VAL A 574 -7.91 13.26 -15.24
C VAL A 574 -8.21 14.24 -14.09
N PRO A 575 -8.80 13.81 -12.95
CA PRO A 575 -8.96 14.68 -11.78
C PRO A 575 -7.63 15.17 -11.16
N MET A 576 -6.51 14.49 -11.43
CA MET A 576 -5.20 14.80 -10.86
C MET A 576 -4.38 15.79 -11.70
N VAL A 577 -4.74 16.02 -12.98
CA VAL A 577 -3.99 16.86 -13.94
C VAL A 577 -3.60 18.23 -13.39
N LEU A 578 -4.52 18.88 -12.67
CA LEU A 578 -4.31 20.21 -12.08
C LEU A 578 -4.19 20.17 -10.55
N SER A 579 -3.95 18.99 -9.98
CA SER A 579 -3.64 18.84 -8.55
C SER A 579 -2.15 19.09 -8.25
N ASP A 580 -1.29 18.93 -9.25
CA ASP A 580 0.11 19.36 -9.21
C ASP A 580 0.18 20.89 -9.34
N GLU A 581 0.86 21.53 -8.38
CA GLU A 581 1.02 22.99 -8.34
C GLU A 581 1.74 23.50 -9.59
N ASP A 582 2.78 22.80 -10.06
CA ASP A 582 3.56 23.22 -11.23
C ASP A 582 2.72 23.20 -12.51
N ALA A 583 1.92 22.14 -12.69
CA ALA A 583 1.00 22.01 -13.81
C ALA A 583 -0.12 23.05 -13.78
N ASN A 584 -0.73 23.28 -12.61
CA ASN A 584 -1.80 24.27 -12.48
C ASN A 584 -1.30 25.70 -12.72
N ASP A 585 -0.09 26.02 -12.25
CA ASP A 585 0.55 27.32 -12.46
C ASP A 585 0.95 27.52 -13.93
N ALA A 586 1.49 26.50 -14.59
CA ALA A 586 1.80 26.53 -16.02
C ALA A 586 0.53 26.78 -16.86
N VAL A 587 -0.57 26.08 -16.56
CA VAL A 587 -1.87 26.30 -17.20
C VAL A 587 -2.37 27.73 -16.97
N GLN A 588 -2.22 28.27 -15.77
CA GLN A 588 -2.62 29.65 -15.47
C GLN A 588 -1.81 30.66 -16.31
N ARG A 589 -0.49 30.49 -16.40
CA ARG A 589 0.38 31.35 -17.21
C ARG A 589 0.06 31.28 -18.71
N LEU A 590 -0.31 30.11 -19.22
CA LEU A 590 -0.79 29.91 -20.59
C LEU A 590 -2.15 30.58 -20.82
N GLN A 591 -3.07 30.49 -19.85
CA GLN A 591 -4.37 31.16 -19.90
C GLN A 591 -4.22 32.68 -19.94
N ASP A 592 -3.38 33.24 -19.06
CA ASP A 592 -3.14 34.68 -18.99
C ASP A 592 -2.53 35.19 -20.30
N ALA A 593 -1.55 34.45 -20.85
CA ALA A 593 -0.97 34.72 -22.16
C ALA A 593 -2.00 34.69 -23.30
N ARG A 594 -2.93 33.73 -23.29
CA ARG A 594 -4.03 33.65 -24.27
C ARG A 594 -4.96 34.85 -24.16
N ASN A 595 -5.31 35.27 -22.95
CA ASN A 595 -6.15 36.44 -22.71
C ASN A 595 -5.45 37.72 -23.17
N ASP A 596 -4.17 37.89 -22.85
CA ASP A 596 -3.38 39.04 -23.29
C ASP A 596 -3.27 39.09 -24.81
N GLN A 597 -3.05 37.96 -25.46
CA GLN A 597 -3.04 37.90 -26.92
C GLN A 597 -4.40 38.28 -27.52
N ALA A 598 -5.51 37.76 -26.96
CA ALA A 598 -6.86 38.09 -27.41
C ALA A 598 -7.22 39.58 -27.24
N HIS A 599 -6.61 40.26 -26.26
CA HIS A 599 -6.79 41.69 -26.00
C HIS A 599 -5.71 42.59 -26.65
N GLY A 600 -4.84 42.05 -27.52
CA GLY A 600 -3.79 42.83 -28.19
C GLY A 600 -2.62 43.27 -27.28
N ARG A 601 -2.54 42.68 -26.08
CA ARG A 601 -1.49 42.84 -25.07
C ARG A 601 -0.39 41.76 -25.14
N GLY A 602 -0.46 40.86 -26.12
CA GLY A 602 0.58 39.85 -26.35
C GLY A 602 1.96 40.44 -26.68
N PRO A 603 3.00 39.58 -26.75
CA PRO A 603 4.38 40.02 -26.93
C PRO A 603 4.60 40.74 -28.27
N LYS A 604 5.47 41.76 -28.27
CA LYS A 604 5.75 42.60 -29.44
C LYS A 604 7.26 42.74 -29.66
N GLY A 605 7.65 42.83 -30.93
CA GLY A 605 9.04 43.10 -31.34
C GLY A 605 10.04 42.14 -30.71
N VAL A 606 11.04 42.69 -30.03
CA VAL A 606 12.18 41.93 -29.47
C VAL A 606 11.82 40.99 -28.32
N ALA A 607 10.64 41.12 -27.71
CA ALA A 607 10.20 40.25 -26.62
C ALA A 607 9.61 38.91 -27.09
N ILE A 608 9.29 38.78 -28.39
CA ILE A 608 8.64 37.60 -28.96
C ILE A 608 9.46 36.31 -28.74
N PRO A 609 10.78 36.27 -29.02
CA PRO A 609 11.56 35.04 -28.87
C PRO A 609 11.55 34.48 -27.44
N GLN A 610 11.74 35.35 -26.44
CA GLN A 610 11.74 34.96 -25.02
C GLN A 610 10.34 34.49 -24.58
N ALA A 611 9.29 35.22 -24.97
CA ALA A 611 7.92 34.84 -24.64
C ALA A 611 7.53 33.47 -25.23
N ILE A 612 8.08 33.10 -26.39
CA ILE A 612 7.92 31.76 -26.96
C ILE A 612 8.62 30.71 -26.09
N ASP A 613 9.86 30.94 -25.68
CA ASP A 613 10.60 29.98 -24.82
C ASP A 613 9.90 29.78 -23.48
N ASP A 614 9.46 30.87 -22.83
CA ASP A 614 8.78 30.81 -21.54
C ASP A 614 7.46 30.03 -21.65
N ARG A 615 6.63 30.35 -22.66
CA ARG A 615 5.34 29.67 -22.85
C ARG A 615 5.49 28.25 -23.37
N ARG A 616 6.56 27.95 -24.11
CA ARG A 616 6.89 26.58 -24.49
C ARG A 616 7.25 25.75 -23.27
N GLY A 617 8.05 26.29 -22.34
CA GLY A 617 8.33 25.64 -21.06
C GLY A 617 7.05 25.32 -20.28
N ASP A 618 6.12 26.27 -20.19
CA ASP A 618 4.81 26.05 -19.56
C ASP A 618 3.99 24.96 -20.29
N LEU A 619 4.00 24.94 -21.63
CA LEU A 619 3.34 23.90 -22.41
C LEU A 619 3.97 22.53 -22.20
N GLU A 620 5.29 22.43 -22.09
CA GLU A 620 5.99 21.17 -21.85
C GLU A 620 5.64 20.60 -20.46
N VAL A 621 5.53 21.45 -19.43
CA VAL A 621 5.02 21.04 -18.10
C VAL A 621 3.59 20.51 -18.18
N LEU A 622 2.69 21.20 -18.91
CA LEU A 622 1.33 20.72 -19.14
C LEU A 622 1.31 19.38 -19.90
N LEU A 623 2.12 19.24 -20.94
CA LEU A 623 2.16 18.00 -21.73
C LEU A 623 2.68 16.82 -20.92
N GLN A 624 3.62 17.06 -19.99
CA GLN A 624 4.10 16.04 -19.04
C GLN A 624 2.99 15.63 -18.05
N SER A 625 2.22 16.57 -17.52
CA SER A 625 1.14 16.25 -16.56
C SER A 625 0.00 15.42 -17.18
N VAL A 626 -0.11 15.44 -18.52
CA VAL A 626 -1.09 14.64 -19.28
C VAL A 626 -0.45 13.44 -19.99
N GLU A 627 0.75 13.01 -19.60
CA GLU A 627 1.44 11.87 -20.22
C GLU A 627 0.64 10.57 -20.19
N PHE A 628 -0.25 10.40 -19.20
CA PHE A 628 -1.17 9.26 -19.14
C PHE A 628 -2.04 9.08 -20.39
N LEU A 629 -2.23 10.11 -21.22
CA LEU A 629 -3.00 10.02 -22.46
C LEU A 629 -2.45 8.99 -23.45
N VAL A 630 -1.17 8.59 -23.33
CA VAL A 630 -0.59 7.50 -24.14
C VAL A 630 -1.25 6.14 -23.87
N GLU A 631 -1.91 6.00 -22.72
CA GLU A 631 -2.59 4.76 -22.32
C GLU A 631 -4.09 4.74 -22.66
N TYR A 632 -4.61 5.83 -23.22
CA TYR A 632 -6.02 6.01 -23.57
C TYR A 632 -6.20 6.31 -25.08
N PRO A 633 -6.05 5.29 -25.95
CA PRO A 633 -6.15 5.49 -27.39
C PRO A 633 -7.46 6.15 -27.82
N LEU A 634 -7.36 7.12 -28.73
CA LEU A 634 -8.51 7.66 -29.45
C LEU A 634 -8.76 6.77 -30.67
N ARG A 635 -9.87 6.03 -30.68
CA ARG A 635 -10.16 5.03 -31.72
C ARG A 635 -11.34 5.48 -32.58
N LEU A 636 -11.13 5.50 -33.89
CA LEU A 636 -12.18 5.66 -34.88
C LEU A 636 -12.67 4.28 -35.33
N ILE A 637 -13.96 4.05 -35.24
CA ILE A 637 -14.60 2.84 -35.76
C ILE A 637 -14.96 3.08 -37.22
N GLU A 638 -14.35 2.32 -38.12
CA GLU A 638 -14.57 2.45 -39.57
C GLU A 638 -15.70 1.53 -40.04
N GLU A 639 -15.78 0.34 -39.46
CA GLU A 639 -16.86 -0.61 -39.76
C GLU A 639 -17.14 -1.53 -38.58
N THR A 640 -18.42 -1.83 -38.35
CA THR A 640 -18.87 -2.80 -37.36
C THR A 640 -19.70 -3.89 -38.04
N ARG A 641 -19.33 -5.16 -37.82
CA ARG A 641 -20.08 -6.33 -38.31
C ARG A 641 -20.40 -7.28 -37.16
N ARG A 642 -21.68 -7.42 -36.83
CA ARG A 642 -22.14 -8.35 -35.79
C ARG A 642 -22.44 -9.72 -36.39
N ASP A 643 -21.86 -10.76 -35.80
CA ASP A 643 -22.28 -12.15 -35.97
C ASP A 643 -23.23 -12.51 -34.83
N SER A 644 -24.51 -12.64 -35.16
CA SER A 644 -25.57 -12.97 -34.19
C SER A 644 -25.47 -14.41 -33.67
N LEU A 645 -24.81 -15.32 -34.40
CA LEU A 645 -24.67 -16.72 -33.99
C LEU A 645 -23.56 -16.88 -32.94
N SER A 646 -22.39 -16.28 -33.17
CA SER A 646 -21.30 -16.31 -32.19
C SER A 646 -21.46 -15.27 -31.07
N GLY A 647 -22.33 -14.27 -31.25
CA GLY A 647 -22.48 -13.16 -30.33
C GLY A 647 -21.30 -12.19 -30.36
N LEU A 648 -20.44 -12.28 -31.38
CA LEU A 648 -19.25 -11.45 -31.55
C LEU A 648 -19.50 -10.34 -32.57
N THR A 649 -18.99 -9.16 -32.26
CA THR A 649 -18.96 -8.01 -33.12
C THR A 649 -17.54 -7.80 -33.59
N ARG A 650 -17.30 -7.99 -34.90
CA ARG A 650 -16.05 -7.65 -35.56
C ARG A 650 -16.01 -6.17 -35.85
N ILE A 651 -14.87 -5.56 -35.58
CA ILE A 651 -14.70 -4.13 -35.65
C ILE A 651 -13.45 -3.85 -36.49
N GLU A 652 -13.61 -3.05 -37.54
CA GLU A 652 -12.50 -2.43 -38.25
C GLU A 652 -12.29 -1.03 -37.68
N PHE A 653 -11.07 -0.72 -37.26
CA PHE A 653 -10.79 0.53 -36.56
C PHE A 653 -9.43 1.13 -36.92
N ARG A 654 -9.27 2.41 -36.54
CA ARG A 654 -8.02 3.17 -36.58
C ARG A 654 -7.74 3.80 -35.22
N ASP A 655 -6.54 3.58 -34.69
CA ASP A 655 -6.05 4.30 -33.51
C ASP A 655 -5.46 5.64 -33.95
N LEU A 656 -6.21 6.72 -33.73
CA LEU A 656 -5.86 8.10 -34.04
C LEU A 656 -4.80 8.62 -33.04
N MET A 657 -3.61 8.02 -33.09
CA MET A 657 -2.45 8.32 -32.24
C MET A 657 -1.27 8.78 -33.10
N GLY A 658 -0.47 9.70 -32.57
CA GLY A 658 0.66 10.32 -33.28
C GLY A 658 0.26 11.45 -34.23
N ASP A 659 1.22 12.11 -34.87
CA ASP A 659 1.03 13.38 -35.60
C ASP A 659 0.39 13.26 -37.00
N HIS A 660 -0.14 12.09 -37.35
CA HIS A 660 -0.69 11.81 -38.69
C HIS A 660 -2.07 11.11 -38.63
N PRO A 661 -3.07 11.56 -39.41
CA PRO A 661 -4.43 10.99 -39.34
C PRO A 661 -4.58 9.67 -40.10
N LEU A 662 -3.70 9.39 -41.07
CA LEU A 662 -3.71 8.12 -41.81
C LEU A 662 -2.85 7.09 -41.08
N VAL A 663 -3.53 6.24 -40.32
CA VAL A 663 -2.95 5.11 -39.58
C VAL A 663 -3.45 3.78 -40.16
N PRO A 664 -2.72 2.66 -40.04
CA PRO A 664 -3.18 1.36 -40.53
C PRO A 664 -4.53 0.94 -39.94
N LEU A 665 -5.34 0.23 -40.74
CA LEU A 665 -6.55 -0.44 -40.25
C LEU A 665 -6.14 -1.65 -39.41
N ALA A 666 -6.85 -1.84 -38.30
CA ALA A 666 -6.74 -3.00 -37.44
C ALA A 666 -8.11 -3.64 -37.21
N LEU A 667 -8.10 -4.89 -36.75
CA LEU A 667 -9.28 -5.69 -36.48
C LEU A 667 -9.37 -6.01 -34.98
N ASP A 668 -10.57 -5.91 -34.43
CA ASP A 668 -10.89 -6.37 -33.08
C ASP A 668 -12.17 -7.22 -33.08
N GLU A 669 -12.36 -8.02 -32.03
CA GLU A 669 -13.59 -8.75 -31.75
C GLU A 669 -14.11 -8.42 -30.36
N HIS A 670 -15.35 -7.92 -30.27
CA HIS A 670 -15.97 -7.53 -29.01
C HIS A 670 -17.34 -8.20 -28.83
N ARG A 671 -17.72 -8.50 -27.59
CA ARG A 671 -19.05 -9.10 -27.29
C ARG A 671 -20.20 -8.08 -27.25
N SER A 672 -19.90 -6.80 -27.37
CA SER A 672 -20.91 -5.74 -27.28
C SER A 672 -21.52 -5.52 -28.65
N SER A 673 -22.82 -5.24 -28.69
CA SER A 673 -23.54 -4.91 -29.92
C SER A 673 -23.69 -3.42 -30.18
N GLU A 674 -23.17 -2.57 -29.29
CA GLU A 674 -23.50 -1.15 -29.23
C GLU A 674 -22.37 -0.25 -29.79
N ILE A 675 -21.45 -0.83 -30.58
CA ILE A 675 -20.31 -0.10 -31.15
C ILE A 675 -20.71 0.50 -32.50
N GLU A 676 -20.77 1.82 -32.56
CA GLU A 676 -21.27 2.60 -33.69
C GLU A 676 -20.18 2.83 -34.75
N THR A 677 -20.48 2.47 -36.00
CA THR A 677 -19.67 2.83 -37.17
C THR A 677 -19.58 4.35 -37.34
N GLY A 678 -18.39 4.86 -37.67
CA GLY A 678 -18.13 6.29 -37.93
C GLY A 678 -17.95 7.14 -36.67
N SER A 679 -18.04 6.54 -35.48
CA SER A 679 -17.88 7.22 -34.20
C SER A 679 -16.46 7.09 -33.66
N VAL A 680 -16.06 8.08 -32.85
CA VAL A 680 -14.81 8.03 -32.08
C VAL A 680 -15.06 7.59 -30.65
N TYR A 681 -14.13 6.82 -30.11
CA TYR A 681 -14.17 6.26 -28.77
C TYR A 681 -12.85 6.53 -28.04
N PHE A 682 -12.94 6.81 -26.74
CA PHE A 682 -11.79 6.68 -25.84
C PHE A 682 -11.73 5.23 -25.34
N LEU A 683 -10.56 4.61 -25.39
CA LEU A 683 -10.36 3.30 -24.77
C LEU A 683 -9.78 3.50 -23.38
N ASP A 684 -10.33 2.82 -22.37
CA ASP A 684 -9.71 2.76 -21.04
C ASP A 684 -8.62 1.69 -20.96
N ARG A 685 -7.89 1.65 -19.82
CA ARG A 685 -6.83 0.67 -19.58
C ARG A 685 -7.30 -0.79 -19.61
N ALA A 686 -8.59 -1.03 -19.37
CA ALA A 686 -9.21 -2.35 -19.45
C ALA A 686 -9.69 -2.70 -20.87
N GLY A 687 -9.48 -1.81 -21.85
CA GLY A 687 -9.90 -2.00 -23.24
C GLY A 687 -11.38 -1.73 -23.49
N ARG A 688 -12.09 -1.09 -22.54
CA ARG A 688 -13.51 -0.75 -22.74
C ARG A 688 -13.65 0.48 -23.60
N TYR A 689 -14.66 0.46 -24.45
CA TYR A 689 -14.97 1.51 -25.43
C TYR A 689 -15.91 2.56 -24.82
N HIS A 690 -15.47 3.81 -24.77
CA HIS A 690 -16.25 4.95 -24.26
C HIS A 690 -16.59 5.92 -25.38
N LEU A 691 -17.86 5.98 -25.79
CA LEU A 691 -18.31 6.80 -26.91
C LEU A 691 -18.05 8.28 -26.65
N ALA A 692 -17.31 8.94 -27.55
CA ALA A 692 -16.92 10.34 -27.34
C ALA A 692 -17.92 11.35 -27.91
N ARG A 693 -18.80 10.94 -28.84
CA ARG A 693 -19.84 11.83 -29.38
C ARG A 693 -20.95 12.07 -28.35
N PRO A 694 -21.62 13.24 -28.39
CA PRO A 694 -21.43 14.35 -29.34
C PRO A 694 -20.29 15.30 -28.97
N TRP A 695 -19.59 15.07 -27.84
CA TRP A 695 -18.56 15.97 -27.32
C TRP A 695 -17.33 16.06 -28.23
N LEU A 696 -16.95 14.94 -28.85
CA LEU A 696 -15.90 14.85 -29.86
C LEU A 696 -16.40 14.04 -31.05
N SER A 697 -16.18 14.52 -32.27
CA SER A 697 -16.58 13.82 -33.50
C SER A 697 -15.50 13.89 -34.58
N TRP A 698 -15.40 12.84 -35.40
CA TRP A 698 -14.48 12.79 -36.53
C TRP A 698 -15.20 13.17 -37.83
N ARG A 699 -14.67 14.17 -38.56
CA ARG A 699 -15.33 14.71 -39.76
C ARG A 699 -14.33 15.23 -40.78
N MET A 700 -14.78 15.36 -42.03
CA MET A 700 -14.06 16.13 -43.05
C MET A 700 -14.24 17.62 -42.80
N CYS A 701 -13.15 18.35 -42.61
CA CYS A 701 -13.18 19.79 -42.44
C CYS A 701 -13.64 20.48 -43.73
N PRO A 702 -14.66 21.35 -43.71
CA PRO A 702 -15.15 22.01 -44.91
C PRO A 702 -14.16 23.03 -45.48
N GLU A 703 -13.32 23.63 -44.61
CA GLU A 703 -12.36 24.67 -45.00
C GLU A 703 -11.13 24.08 -45.69
N CYS A 704 -10.51 23.05 -45.11
CA CYS A 704 -9.26 22.47 -45.64
C CYS A 704 -9.40 21.10 -46.30
N GLN A 705 -10.60 20.51 -46.30
CA GLN A 705 -10.88 19.17 -46.86
C GLN A 705 -9.99 18.07 -46.28
N ARG A 706 -9.59 18.23 -45.01
CA ARG A 706 -8.83 17.21 -44.26
C ARG A 706 -9.68 16.61 -43.15
N PRO A 707 -9.52 15.31 -42.86
CA PRO A 707 -10.13 14.70 -41.68
C PRO A 707 -9.59 15.35 -40.40
N ALA A 708 -10.49 15.65 -39.46
CA ALA A 708 -10.18 16.32 -38.20
C ALA A 708 -11.19 15.94 -37.12
N THR A 709 -10.80 16.15 -35.86
CA THR A 709 -11.69 16.01 -34.71
C THR A 709 -12.33 17.36 -34.37
N PHE A 710 -13.62 17.33 -34.01
CA PHE A 710 -14.43 18.51 -33.78
C PHE A 710 -15.13 18.45 -32.42
N HIS A 711 -15.06 19.56 -31.68
CA HIS A 711 -15.77 19.76 -30.40
C HIS A 711 -16.74 20.93 -30.49
N VAL A 712 -17.70 21.01 -29.56
CA VAL A 712 -18.63 22.14 -29.46
C VAL A 712 -17.91 23.44 -29.09
N GLU A 713 -18.18 24.52 -29.82
CA GLU A 713 -17.64 25.86 -29.55
C GLU A 713 -18.75 26.87 -29.26
N ARG A 714 -19.80 26.93 -30.10
CA ARG A 714 -20.86 27.94 -29.99
C ARG A 714 -22.21 27.35 -30.37
N TYR A 715 -23.29 27.95 -29.89
CA TYR A 715 -24.65 27.65 -30.31
C TYR A 715 -25.34 28.91 -30.85
N ASP A 716 -25.95 28.79 -32.02
CA ASP A 716 -26.81 29.82 -32.62
C ASP A 716 -28.28 29.42 -32.46
N ARG A 717 -28.93 30.02 -31.45
CA ARG A 717 -30.35 29.77 -31.15
C ARG A 717 -31.29 30.11 -32.30
N LYS A 718 -30.95 31.10 -33.15
CA LYS A 718 -31.83 31.51 -34.26
C LYS A 718 -31.85 30.48 -35.38
N ARG A 719 -30.73 29.78 -35.59
CA ARG A 719 -30.57 28.78 -36.65
C ARG A 719 -30.69 27.35 -36.15
N ASP A 720 -30.88 27.18 -34.84
CA ASP A 720 -30.77 25.90 -34.11
C ASP A 720 -29.52 25.12 -34.56
N ALA A 721 -28.39 25.81 -34.62
CA ALA A 721 -27.14 25.28 -35.17
C ALA A 721 -26.03 25.34 -34.14
N VAL A 722 -25.31 24.24 -33.98
CA VAL A 722 -24.11 24.16 -33.14
C VAL A 722 -22.89 24.40 -34.02
N THR A 723 -22.07 25.40 -33.68
CA THR A 723 -20.76 25.58 -34.27
C THR A 723 -19.77 24.64 -33.57
N LEU A 724 -19.12 23.82 -34.36
CA LEU A 724 -18.03 22.95 -33.97
C LEU A 724 -16.69 23.56 -34.39
N LYS A 725 -15.65 23.36 -33.56
CA LYS A 725 -14.27 23.79 -33.82
C LYS A 725 -13.35 22.58 -33.88
N SER A 726 -12.43 22.58 -34.86
CA SER A 726 -11.42 21.54 -34.99
C SER A 726 -10.31 21.71 -33.96
N LEU A 727 -9.93 20.62 -33.28
CA LEU A 727 -8.80 20.64 -32.35
C LEU A 727 -7.46 20.83 -33.08
N GLU A 728 -7.29 20.23 -34.25
CA GLU A 728 -6.06 20.26 -35.06
C GLU A 728 -5.83 21.59 -35.76
N HIS A 729 -6.90 22.18 -36.31
CA HIS A 729 -6.78 23.30 -37.25
C HIS A 729 -7.43 24.58 -36.75
N GLY A 730 -8.35 24.51 -35.78
CA GLY A 730 -9.11 25.67 -35.29
C GLY A 730 -10.20 26.15 -36.26
N HIS A 731 -10.35 25.49 -37.41
CA HIS A 731 -11.44 25.71 -38.37
C HIS A 731 -12.79 25.37 -37.76
N THR A 732 -13.85 26.02 -38.26
CA THR A 732 -15.19 25.90 -37.68
C THR A 732 -16.21 25.38 -38.69
N THR A 733 -17.25 24.70 -38.21
CA THR A 733 -18.36 24.24 -39.05
C THR A 733 -19.66 24.26 -38.27
N ALA A 734 -20.78 24.55 -38.92
CA ALA A 734 -22.09 24.58 -38.28
C ALA A 734 -22.86 23.27 -38.55
N ASP A 735 -23.45 22.69 -37.52
CA ASP A 735 -24.27 21.48 -37.61
C ASP A 735 -25.61 21.67 -36.91
N ARG A 736 -26.70 21.56 -37.67
CA ARG A 736 -28.08 21.69 -37.17
C ARG A 736 -28.59 20.42 -36.52
N SER A 737 -27.98 19.27 -36.78
CA SER A 737 -28.42 17.99 -36.21
C SER A 737 -28.05 17.85 -34.73
N LEU A 738 -27.06 18.61 -34.25
CA LEU A 738 -26.55 18.49 -32.88
C LEU A 738 -27.35 19.28 -31.83
N GLY A 739 -28.18 20.26 -32.23
CA GLY A 739 -28.98 21.05 -31.30
C GLY A 739 -29.90 20.18 -30.44
N SER A 740 -30.64 19.27 -31.08
CA SER A 740 -31.51 18.31 -30.39
C SER A 740 -30.73 17.30 -29.54
N VAL A 741 -29.56 16.84 -30.01
CA VAL A 741 -28.71 15.88 -29.29
C VAL A 741 -28.17 16.50 -27.99
N PHE A 742 -27.64 17.72 -28.04
CA PHE A 742 -27.14 18.38 -26.83
C PHE A 742 -28.25 18.79 -25.86
N ARG A 743 -29.49 19.05 -26.34
CA ARG A 743 -30.67 19.20 -25.47
C ARG A 743 -31.04 17.89 -24.78
N ALA A 744 -31.02 16.76 -25.50
CA ALA A 744 -31.28 15.44 -24.92
C ALA A 744 -30.28 15.06 -23.82
N LEU A 745 -29.04 15.55 -23.91
CA LEU A 745 -28.01 15.40 -22.88
C LEU A 745 -28.09 16.43 -21.74
N GLY A 746 -29.05 17.36 -21.78
CA GLY A 746 -29.19 18.44 -20.79
C GLY A 746 -28.08 19.49 -20.84
N PHE A 747 -27.25 19.51 -21.89
CA PHE A 747 -26.20 20.53 -22.05
C PHE A 747 -26.75 21.86 -22.54
N LEU A 748 -27.67 21.83 -23.52
CA LEU A 748 -28.41 23.00 -23.96
C LEU A 748 -29.79 23.02 -23.29
N ALA A 749 -30.18 24.16 -22.74
CA ALA A 749 -31.54 24.38 -22.26
C ALA A 749 -32.52 24.56 -23.44
N GLU A 750 -33.81 24.34 -23.20
CA GLU A 750 -34.89 24.63 -24.16
C GLU A 750 -35.06 26.12 -24.49
#